data_AF-B0TB41-F1
#
_entry.id   AF-B0TB41-F1
#
_cell.length_a   1.000
_cell.length_b   1.000
_cell.length_c   1.000
_cell.angle_alpha   90.00
_cell.angle_beta   90.00
_cell.angle_gamma   90.00
#
_symmetry.space_group_name_H-M   'P 1'
#
loop_
_entity.id
_entity.type
_entity.pdbx_description
1 polymer ?
#
loop_
_entity_poly.entity_id
_entity_poly.type
_entity_poly.pdbx_seq_one_letter_code
_entity_poly.pdbx_strand_id
1 'polypeptide(L)'
;MRGRAIGKGLTKILFGVFALIVTAHLTGCAGGDAGEKNLSLSSRPAIQLGKAEIKPLKRENWTNLEGVGLVPADRVMVVLKEGAGPSDADRVAQSIGGKVVGFFDYIHLYQIETVGKTASDLIRHIQAARQDSAVELAFPDQSVSPDVTIVGVQCSPLDDPLYTKDGRNKGYEMVGVERAWALIRASKLKLSDVHVGVVDDGIYKKTDEFDGETTVDVTDPDGELATPTKVEDNVHDDPYGSHGTAVTSIIAANPKNGGLTGVASNLGNKLHVSVANMYGPPYGDRWTNAPDPNDPTKVTYSNGFTQVLGPLMAIKKQIESGATIINCSWGNSNAHPETAAAYRRFFEKMAQEHPNILFVCSAGNNGKVLDGSRRYPSGLNLPNMITVGNVRNDGTRANSSNMAGPNYEVTIAAPGQQAVHGVSKDGVVVNDHGGTSMATPHVAAAAALLRSIHPKLSAGDIKAILKKTALEGVTVGDRSNLAPPELGGGILSIDQAVLYVLNDLRREKGLAPLSMDAALMSTRIDLIAEGGPKEWKVSATIPAVGTDGTDVDFELQGEGAVGGNSKKHLDNDGTLKWDVTLAKTTGTVHIKRMDSNSCWKVELAPDFSGTWEGTIVVSRTPSPSQKPPVNNGECEGVNIDFSQLQGQSRPIQLIIDKPERPTDLYSGSFSSGEGKEKKEIPLQIAVDGDSVRFQLEDRGFSAPFYGSLSSREGTDTLSGSWSFMVPIEGGGTAEFLGGEWTVTRKAS
;
A
#
# COMPACT_ATOMS: atom_id res chain seq x y z
N MET A 1 33.69 -48.73 -56.32
CA MET A 1 34.41 -47.48 -56.01
C MET A 1 33.45 -46.34 -56.27
N ARG A 2 33.22 -45.28 -55.49
CA ARG A 2 33.48 -44.72 -54.13
C ARG A 2 32.52 -43.48 -54.13
N GLY A 3 31.80 -43.03 -53.10
CA GLY A 3 31.67 -43.41 -51.70
C GLY A 3 30.74 -42.46 -50.92
N ARG A 4 30.75 -42.69 -49.60
CA ARG A 4 30.22 -41.92 -48.44
C ARG A 4 28.70 -41.86 -48.19
N ALA A 5 28.35 -42.57 -47.12
CA ALA A 5 27.11 -42.53 -46.37
C ALA A 5 26.99 -41.27 -45.50
N ILE A 6 25.77 -40.73 -45.39
CA ILE A 6 25.23 -40.12 -44.18
C ILE A 6 23.77 -40.58 -44.08
N GLY A 7 23.53 -41.60 -43.26
CA GLY A 7 22.20 -41.98 -42.79
C GLY A 7 21.88 -41.27 -41.47
N LYS A 8 20.57 -41.10 -41.21
CA LYS A 8 19.88 -40.47 -40.06
C LYS A 8 19.45 -39.01 -40.29
N GLY A 9 18.23 -38.83 -40.81
CA GLY A 9 17.56 -37.53 -40.95
C GLY A 9 16.03 -37.58 -40.86
N LEU A 10 15.43 -38.68 -40.38
CA LEU A 10 13.98 -38.88 -40.34
C LEU A 10 13.33 -38.61 -38.97
N THR A 11 13.96 -37.80 -38.11
CA THR A 11 13.42 -37.46 -36.77
C THR A 11 13.69 -35.98 -36.44
N LYS A 12 13.36 -35.09 -37.39
CA LYS A 12 13.41 -33.62 -37.23
C LYS A 12 12.03 -32.95 -37.37
N ILE A 13 10.94 -33.71 -37.20
CA ILE A 13 9.57 -33.30 -37.57
C ILE A 13 8.75 -32.73 -36.39
N LEU A 14 9.34 -32.38 -35.23
CA LEU A 14 8.51 -31.89 -34.13
C LEU A 14 9.00 -30.71 -33.28
N PHE A 15 10.14 -30.10 -33.62
CA PHE A 15 10.62 -28.88 -32.93
C PHE A 15 10.69 -27.63 -33.81
N GLY A 16 10.50 -27.76 -35.13
CA GLY A 16 10.62 -26.63 -36.07
C GLY A 16 9.44 -25.67 -36.11
N VAL A 17 8.26 -26.05 -35.62
CA VAL A 17 7.02 -25.28 -35.85
C VAL A 17 6.83 -24.13 -34.86
N PHE A 18 7.38 -24.23 -33.65
CA PHE A 18 7.35 -23.12 -32.67
C PHE A 18 8.51 -22.12 -32.85
N ALA A 19 9.59 -22.53 -33.54
CA ALA A 19 10.82 -21.74 -33.62
C ALA A 19 10.89 -20.77 -34.82
N LEU A 20 10.03 -20.92 -35.85
CA LEU A 20 10.17 -20.17 -37.10
C LEU A 20 9.30 -18.90 -37.24
N ILE A 21 8.36 -18.64 -36.34
CA ILE A 21 7.56 -17.39 -36.38
C ILE A 21 8.30 -16.23 -35.69
N VAL A 22 9.28 -16.53 -34.83
CA VAL A 22 9.98 -15.51 -34.08
C VAL A 22 11.48 -15.79 -34.10
N THR A 23 12.18 -15.23 -35.09
CA THR A 23 13.42 -14.43 -34.92
C THR A 23 13.96 -14.02 -36.30
N ALA A 24 13.93 -12.72 -36.60
CA ALA A 24 14.93 -12.09 -37.46
C ALA A 24 15.34 -10.74 -36.84
N HIS A 25 16.66 -10.49 -36.85
CA HIS A 25 17.41 -9.25 -36.63
C HIS A 25 17.78 -8.75 -35.20
N LEU A 26 19.11 -8.81 -35.01
CA LEU A 26 20.06 -7.85 -34.41
C LEU A 26 20.42 -7.92 -32.90
N THR A 27 21.70 -8.26 -32.71
CA THR A 27 22.59 -8.07 -31.54
C THR A 27 23.04 -6.61 -31.38
N GLY A 28 23.13 -6.12 -30.13
CA GLY A 28 23.86 -4.88 -29.81
C GLY A 28 23.73 -4.37 -28.37
N CYS A 29 24.68 -4.77 -27.50
CA CYS A 29 25.25 -4.13 -26.29
C CYS A 29 24.37 -3.43 -25.23
N ALA A 30 24.48 -3.93 -23.98
CA ALA A 30 24.04 -3.30 -22.72
C ALA A 30 25.24 -2.69 -21.95
N GLY A 31 24.98 -1.71 -21.08
CA GLY A 31 25.90 -1.29 -20.02
C GLY A 31 25.35 -0.18 -19.11
N GLY A 32 25.48 -0.35 -17.79
CA GLY A 32 25.44 0.75 -16.81
C GLY A 32 24.88 0.42 -15.42
N ASP A 33 25.77 0.09 -14.48
CA ASP A 33 25.56 -0.16 -13.03
C ASP A 33 24.97 1.00 -12.20
N ALA A 34 24.25 0.67 -11.13
CA ALA A 34 24.16 1.39 -9.85
C ALA A 34 23.68 0.38 -8.79
N GLY A 35 24.30 0.15 -7.62
CA GLY A 35 25.13 1.00 -6.78
C GLY A 35 24.52 1.02 -5.37
N GLU A 36 24.52 -0.12 -4.67
CA GLU A 36 23.96 -0.27 -3.32
C GLU A 36 24.80 0.49 -2.28
N LYS A 37 24.14 1.32 -1.47
CA LYS A 37 24.71 1.89 -0.24
C LYS A 37 23.77 1.64 0.93
N ASN A 38 24.30 0.91 1.91
CA ASN A 38 23.70 0.59 3.19
C ASN A 38 23.30 1.84 3.98
N LEU A 39 22.10 1.80 4.56
CA LEU A 39 21.69 2.69 5.64
C LEU A 39 21.64 1.97 6.98
N SER A 40 22.27 2.60 7.97
CA SER A 40 22.25 2.17 9.37
C SER A 40 21.11 2.83 10.13
N LEU A 41 20.26 2.02 10.76
CA LEU A 41 19.28 2.44 11.77
C LEU A 41 19.82 2.09 13.18
N SER A 42 19.81 3.06 14.08
CA SER A 42 20.11 2.91 15.52
C SER A 42 18.89 3.43 16.29
N SER A 43 18.56 3.00 17.51
CA SER A 43 19.16 2.01 18.41
C SER A 43 18.15 1.68 19.52
N ARG A 44 17.73 0.41 19.61
CA ARG A 44 17.46 -0.25 20.90
C ARG A 44 18.75 -0.99 21.29
N PRO A 45 19.01 -1.31 22.57
CA PRO A 45 20.19 -2.09 22.93
C PRO A 45 20.11 -3.45 22.24
N ALA A 46 20.88 -3.61 21.16
CA ALA A 46 20.91 -4.83 20.37
C ALA A 46 21.52 -5.93 21.22
N ILE A 47 20.89 -7.11 21.24
CA ILE A 47 21.54 -8.33 21.68
C ILE A 47 22.76 -8.51 20.76
N GLN A 48 23.97 -8.44 21.31
CA GLN A 48 25.18 -8.61 20.52
C GLN A 48 25.42 -10.09 20.28
N LEU A 49 25.16 -10.56 19.05
CA LEU A 49 25.36 -11.93 18.59
C LEU A 49 26.71 -12.11 17.86
N GLY A 50 27.72 -11.31 18.21
CA GLY A 50 29.03 -11.33 17.52
C GLY A 50 28.98 -10.81 16.09
N LYS A 51 30.04 -11.05 15.30
CA LYS A 51 30.09 -10.67 13.89
C LYS A 51 29.48 -11.78 13.01
N ALA A 52 28.98 -11.35 11.85
CA ALA A 52 28.50 -12.24 10.81
C ALA A 52 28.94 -11.70 9.44
N GLU A 53 29.33 -12.59 8.55
CA GLU A 53 29.62 -12.29 7.15
C GLU A 53 29.14 -13.45 6.29
N ILE A 54 28.58 -13.17 5.12
CA ILE A 54 28.14 -14.20 4.17
C ILE A 54 28.57 -13.81 2.77
N LYS A 55 29.00 -14.80 1.99
CA LYS A 55 29.24 -14.62 0.57
C LYS A 55 28.00 -15.01 -0.24
N PRO A 56 27.48 -14.11 -1.09
CA PRO A 56 26.36 -14.42 -1.99
C PRO A 56 26.63 -15.65 -2.87
N LEU A 57 25.58 -16.43 -3.12
CA LEU A 57 25.62 -17.64 -3.92
C LEU A 57 25.52 -17.34 -5.42
N LYS A 58 26.16 -18.16 -6.24
CA LYS A 58 26.09 -18.06 -7.72
C LYS A 58 25.23 -19.18 -8.29
N ARG A 59 24.23 -18.83 -9.10
CA ARG A 59 23.23 -19.77 -9.61
C ARG A 59 23.84 -20.88 -10.47
N GLU A 60 24.92 -20.59 -11.20
CA GLU A 60 25.58 -21.58 -12.06
C GLU A 60 26.19 -22.79 -11.33
N ASN A 61 26.36 -22.73 -10.01
CA ASN A 61 27.00 -23.79 -9.20
C ASN A 61 25.99 -24.70 -8.47
N TRP A 62 24.70 -24.60 -8.76
CA TRP A 62 23.66 -25.35 -8.04
C TRP A 62 23.50 -26.78 -8.55
N THR A 63 23.19 -27.70 -7.65
CA THR A 63 22.96 -29.12 -7.92
C THR A 63 21.76 -29.61 -7.10
N ASN A 64 21.16 -30.71 -7.52
CA ASN A 64 20.07 -31.33 -6.77
C ASN A 64 20.66 -32.45 -5.89
N LEU A 65 20.49 -32.33 -4.57
CA LEU A 65 20.93 -33.32 -3.58
C LEU A 65 19.72 -34.14 -3.14
N GLU A 66 19.79 -35.46 -3.31
CA GLU A 66 18.69 -36.37 -2.99
C GLU A 66 18.25 -36.23 -1.52
N GLY A 67 16.94 -36.10 -1.28
CA GLY A 67 16.35 -35.91 0.05
C GLY A 67 16.54 -34.52 0.67
N VAL A 68 17.25 -33.61 0.00
CA VAL A 68 17.56 -32.24 0.48
C VAL A 68 17.06 -31.16 -0.49
N GLY A 69 17.08 -31.42 -1.80
CA GLY A 69 16.68 -30.47 -2.82
C GLY A 69 17.84 -29.65 -3.38
N LEU A 70 17.54 -28.44 -3.85
CA LEU A 70 18.46 -27.62 -4.62
C LEU A 70 19.45 -26.88 -3.71
N VAL A 71 20.76 -27.14 -3.91
CA VAL A 71 21.84 -26.56 -3.09
C VAL A 71 23.04 -26.16 -3.96
N PRO A 72 23.83 -25.16 -3.57
CA PRO A 72 25.13 -24.88 -4.19
C PRO A 72 26.12 -26.05 -3.97
N ALA A 73 26.64 -26.62 -5.06
CA ALA A 73 27.60 -27.73 -5.04
C ALA A 73 28.97 -27.36 -4.46
N ASP A 74 29.26 -26.06 -4.38
CA ASP A 74 30.52 -25.48 -3.97
C ASP A 74 30.49 -24.88 -2.55
N ARG A 75 29.44 -25.12 -1.75
CA ARG A 75 29.31 -24.58 -0.39
C ARG A 75 29.13 -25.65 0.66
N VAL A 76 30.01 -25.64 1.66
CA VAL A 76 29.91 -26.47 2.86
C VAL A 76 29.76 -25.59 4.08
N MET A 77 28.75 -25.87 4.90
CA MET A 77 28.57 -25.22 6.21
C MET A 77 29.23 -26.09 7.28
N VAL A 78 29.99 -25.46 8.17
CA VAL A 78 30.70 -26.13 9.27
C VAL A 78 30.42 -25.41 10.58
N VAL A 79 29.95 -26.13 11.59
CA VAL A 79 29.89 -25.66 12.99
C VAL A 79 31.05 -26.28 13.73
N LEU A 80 31.87 -25.45 14.37
CA LEU A 80 32.97 -25.92 15.20
C LEU A 80 32.52 -26.14 16.65
N LYS A 81 33.21 -27.04 17.36
CA LYS A 81 32.98 -27.29 18.79
C LYS A 81 33.39 -26.08 19.63
N GLU A 82 32.74 -25.93 20.77
CA GLU A 82 33.11 -24.97 21.81
C GLU A 82 34.62 -25.02 22.12
N GLY A 83 35.28 -23.85 22.02
CA GLY A 83 36.73 -23.69 22.21
C GLY A 83 37.57 -23.77 20.93
N ALA A 84 37.02 -24.18 19.78
CA ALA A 84 37.66 -24.05 18.48
C ALA A 84 37.38 -22.67 17.84
N GLY A 85 38.31 -22.18 17.01
CA GLY A 85 38.27 -20.81 16.50
C GLY A 85 38.49 -20.68 14.99
N PRO A 86 38.63 -19.44 14.49
CA PRO A 86 38.81 -19.17 13.06
C PRO A 86 39.99 -19.91 12.42
N SER A 87 41.08 -20.13 13.16
CA SER A 87 42.23 -20.91 12.68
C SER A 87 41.90 -22.38 12.42
N ASP A 88 40.98 -22.95 13.19
CA ASP A 88 40.49 -24.31 12.96
C ASP A 88 39.56 -24.35 11.75
N ALA A 89 38.70 -23.34 11.57
CA ALA A 89 37.86 -23.21 10.37
C ALA A 89 38.72 -23.11 9.09
N ASP A 90 39.80 -22.32 9.12
CA ASP A 90 40.75 -22.22 8.01
C ASP A 90 41.46 -23.55 7.74
N ARG A 91 41.85 -24.29 8.78
CA ARG A 91 42.42 -25.65 8.64
C ARG A 91 41.42 -26.60 7.99
N VAL A 92 40.17 -26.61 8.45
CA VAL A 92 39.10 -27.44 7.90
C VAL A 92 38.85 -27.08 6.44
N ALA A 93 38.77 -25.79 6.12
CA ALA A 93 38.59 -25.32 4.76
C ALA A 93 39.74 -25.79 3.84
N GLN A 94 41.00 -25.65 4.28
CA GLN A 94 42.16 -26.12 3.53
C GLN A 94 42.16 -27.64 3.33
N SER A 95 41.75 -28.42 4.33
CA SER A 95 41.74 -29.89 4.24
C SER A 95 40.73 -30.41 3.21
N ILE A 96 39.65 -29.66 2.95
CA ILE A 96 38.65 -29.97 1.91
C ILE A 96 38.88 -29.20 0.60
N GLY A 97 40.03 -28.55 0.43
CA GLY A 97 40.38 -27.82 -0.79
C GLY A 97 39.55 -26.55 -1.02
N GLY A 98 39.09 -25.93 0.07
CA GLY A 98 38.28 -24.72 0.06
C GLY A 98 38.89 -23.57 0.87
N LYS A 99 38.07 -22.53 1.06
CA LYS A 99 38.40 -21.36 1.87
C LYS A 99 37.15 -20.88 2.63
N VAL A 100 37.34 -20.35 3.83
CA VAL A 100 36.27 -19.67 4.56
C VAL A 100 35.88 -18.40 3.79
N VAL A 101 34.58 -18.22 3.54
CA VAL A 101 34.03 -17.06 2.83
C VAL A 101 32.91 -16.35 3.59
N GLY A 102 32.49 -16.91 4.72
CA GLY A 102 31.48 -16.36 5.61
C GLY A 102 31.51 -17.05 6.96
N PHE A 103 30.91 -16.41 7.96
CA PHE A 103 30.87 -16.92 9.33
C PHE A 103 29.73 -16.28 10.14
N PHE A 104 29.35 -16.92 11.23
CA PHE A 104 28.48 -16.38 12.26
C PHE A 104 29.04 -16.77 13.64
N ASP A 105 29.60 -15.79 14.34
CA ASP A 105 30.41 -16.00 15.55
C ASP A 105 29.63 -16.69 16.67
N TYR A 106 28.35 -16.32 16.86
CA TYR A 106 27.56 -16.75 18.02
C TYR A 106 27.47 -18.26 18.20
N ILE A 107 27.54 -19.02 17.10
CA ILE A 107 27.47 -20.47 17.10
C ILE A 107 28.68 -21.11 16.41
N HIS A 108 29.77 -20.37 16.21
CA HIS A 108 30.97 -20.85 15.51
C HIS A 108 30.66 -21.52 14.15
N LEU A 109 29.71 -20.93 13.40
CA LEU A 109 29.30 -21.41 12.08
C LEU A 109 30.15 -20.73 11.01
N TYR A 110 30.65 -21.51 10.06
CA TYR A 110 31.49 -21.05 8.95
C TYR A 110 30.95 -21.54 7.61
N GLN A 111 30.95 -20.65 6.62
CA GLN A 111 30.64 -20.94 5.23
C GLN A 111 31.95 -21.16 4.47
N ILE A 112 32.13 -22.35 3.89
CA ILE A 112 33.34 -22.73 3.14
C ILE A 112 33.01 -22.85 1.66
N GLU A 113 33.72 -22.11 0.82
CA GLU A 113 33.68 -22.21 -0.64
C GLU A 113 34.73 -23.21 -1.13
N THR A 114 34.30 -24.19 -1.93
CA THR A 114 35.15 -25.22 -2.54
C THR A 114 35.15 -25.10 -4.06
N VAL A 115 35.88 -25.95 -4.76
CA VAL A 115 35.86 -26.05 -6.24
C VAL A 115 34.82 -27.04 -6.78
N GLY A 116 33.96 -27.59 -5.91
CA GLY A 116 32.97 -28.61 -6.26
C GLY A 116 31.93 -28.13 -7.28
N LYS A 117 31.47 -29.01 -8.16
CA LYS A 117 30.47 -28.67 -9.20
C LYS A 117 29.27 -29.62 -9.24
N THR A 118 29.31 -30.70 -8.47
CA THR A 118 28.29 -31.74 -8.47
C THR A 118 27.85 -32.09 -7.05
N ALA A 119 26.66 -32.69 -6.91
CA ALA A 119 26.19 -33.22 -5.62
C ALA A 119 27.21 -34.20 -4.99
N SER A 120 27.88 -35.01 -5.81
CA SER A 120 28.93 -35.93 -5.36
C SER A 120 30.16 -35.23 -4.79
N ASP A 121 30.56 -34.07 -5.35
CA ASP A 121 31.65 -33.27 -4.81
C ASP A 121 31.29 -32.71 -3.43
N LEU A 122 30.07 -32.15 -3.34
CA LEU A 122 29.54 -31.60 -2.10
C LEU A 122 29.49 -32.65 -0.97
N ILE A 123 28.97 -33.85 -1.26
CA ILE A 123 28.93 -34.96 -0.30
C ILE A 123 30.34 -35.31 0.18
N ARG A 124 31.31 -35.43 -0.74
CA ARG A 124 32.71 -35.75 -0.38
C ARG A 124 33.33 -34.68 0.52
N HIS A 125 33.15 -33.40 0.21
CA HIS A 125 33.66 -32.30 1.02
C HIS A 125 33.02 -32.26 2.42
N ILE A 126 31.70 -32.48 2.51
CA ILE A 126 31.00 -32.58 3.81
C ILE A 126 31.55 -33.75 4.64
N GLN A 127 31.72 -34.93 4.03
CA GLN A 127 32.24 -36.10 4.73
C GLN A 127 33.68 -35.91 5.20
N ALA A 128 34.51 -35.25 4.39
CA ALA A 128 35.89 -34.92 4.74
C ALA A 128 35.97 -33.90 5.88
N ALA A 129 35.14 -32.85 5.85
CA ALA A 129 35.08 -31.85 6.92
C ALA A 129 34.71 -32.48 8.27
N ARG A 130 33.79 -33.46 8.29
CA ARG A 130 33.40 -34.19 9.50
C ARG A 130 34.53 -35.01 10.16
N GLN A 131 35.63 -35.26 9.47
CA GLN A 131 36.76 -36.01 10.04
C GLN A 131 37.67 -35.15 10.91
N ASP A 132 37.60 -33.81 10.81
CA ASP A 132 38.41 -32.94 11.64
C ASP A 132 37.86 -32.89 13.07
N SER A 133 38.73 -33.07 14.06
CA SER A 133 38.36 -33.12 15.48
C SER A 133 37.68 -31.85 16.00
N ALA A 134 37.91 -30.70 15.36
CA ALA A 134 37.32 -29.42 15.73
C ALA A 134 35.89 -29.24 15.20
N VAL A 135 35.46 -30.04 14.23
CA VAL A 135 34.14 -29.94 13.61
C VAL A 135 33.10 -30.67 14.48
N GLU A 136 32.02 -29.97 14.81
CA GLU A 136 30.83 -30.54 15.43
C GLU A 136 29.84 -31.01 14.37
N LEU A 137 29.52 -30.12 13.42
CA LEU A 137 28.60 -30.38 12.32
C LEU A 137 29.22 -29.95 11.00
N ALA A 138 28.99 -30.73 9.93
CA ALA A 138 29.16 -30.25 8.57
C ALA A 138 27.98 -30.69 7.70
N PHE A 139 27.44 -29.77 6.91
CA PHE A 139 26.19 -29.93 6.17
C PHE A 139 26.15 -29.02 4.93
N PRO A 140 25.27 -29.28 3.95
CA PRO A 140 25.15 -28.42 2.78
C PRO A 140 24.51 -27.06 3.14
N ASP A 141 24.83 -26.01 2.38
CA ASP A 141 24.16 -24.70 2.47
C ASP A 141 22.75 -24.81 1.86
N GLN A 142 21.78 -25.21 2.68
CA GLN A 142 20.41 -25.52 2.23
C GLN A 142 19.60 -24.24 1.99
N SER A 143 18.78 -24.26 0.94
CA SER A 143 17.80 -23.19 0.71
C SER A 143 16.75 -23.21 1.82
N VAL A 144 16.49 -22.05 2.42
CA VAL A 144 15.29 -21.83 3.23
C VAL A 144 14.23 -21.25 2.31
N SER A 145 13.16 -22.01 2.09
CA SER A 145 11.98 -21.50 1.40
C SER A 145 11.05 -20.84 2.43
N PRO A 146 10.35 -19.74 2.08
CA PRO A 146 9.21 -19.34 2.87
C PRO A 146 8.14 -20.43 2.75
N ASP A 147 7.71 -21.02 3.87
CA ASP A 147 6.40 -21.67 3.92
C ASP A 147 5.38 -20.63 3.47
N VAL A 148 4.41 -20.99 2.62
CA VAL A 148 3.41 -20.03 2.06
C VAL A 148 2.51 -19.53 3.20
N THR A 149 3.05 -18.58 3.94
CA THR A 149 2.49 -17.95 5.12
C THR A 149 2.03 -16.59 4.65
N ILE A 150 0.73 -16.44 4.42
CA ILE A 150 0.16 -15.14 4.10
C ILE A 150 -0.05 -14.42 5.43
N VAL A 151 0.65 -13.31 5.62
CA VAL A 151 0.50 -12.49 6.82
C VAL A 151 -0.62 -11.49 6.59
N GLY A 152 -1.57 -11.44 7.51
CA GLY A 152 -2.64 -10.47 7.49
C GLY A 152 -2.15 -9.07 7.86
N VAL A 153 -2.91 -8.07 7.43
CA VAL A 153 -2.67 -6.65 7.69
C VAL A 153 -3.79 -6.07 8.54
N GLN A 154 -3.52 -4.98 9.26
CA GLN A 154 -4.58 -4.30 9.99
C GLN A 154 -5.61 -3.74 9.00
N CYS A 155 -6.90 -3.89 9.29
CA CYS A 155 -7.95 -3.28 8.48
C CYS A 155 -7.84 -1.76 8.61
N SER A 156 -7.57 -1.09 7.49
CA SER A 156 -7.58 0.36 7.44
C SER A 156 -8.43 0.84 6.27
N PRO A 157 -9.23 1.91 6.45
CA PRO A 157 -9.85 2.57 5.30
C PRO A 157 -8.82 3.22 4.36
N LEU A 158 -7.58 3.43 4.82
CA LEU A 158 -6.48 3.90 3.96
C LEU A 158 -5.87 2.78 3.10
N ASP A 159 -6.32 1.52 3.27
CA ASP A 159 -5.99 0.41 2.36
C ASP A 159 -6.73 0.50 1.02
N ASP A 160 -7.75 1.36 0.94
CA ASP A 160 -8.52 1.54 -0.29
C ASP A 160 -7.58 1.95 -1.45
N PRO A 161 -7.73 1.39 -2.66
CA PRO A 161 -6.98 1.79 -3.86
C PRO A 161 -6.98 3.30 -4.13
N LEU A 162 -8.00 4.03 -3.67
CA LEU A 162 -8.08 5.49 -3.66
C LEU A 162 -6.83 6.11 -2.99
N TYR A 163 -6.38 5.52 -1.89
CA TYR A 163 -5.28 5.97 -1.04
C TYR A 163 -3.96 5.24 -1.30
N THR A 164 -3.98 3.93 -1.54
CA THR A 164 -2.74 3.13 -1.70
C THR A 164 -2.09 3.33 -3.07
N LYS A 165 -2.88 3.55 -4.13
CA LYS A 165 -2.36 3.82 -5.47
C LYS A 165 -1.54 5.10 -5.48
N ASP A 166 -0.33 5.04 -6.06
CA ASP A 166 0.62 6.16 -6.16
C ASP A 166 1.11 6.73 -4.80
N GLY A 167 0.85 6.04 -3.68
CA GLY A 167 1.28 6.46 -2.34
C GLY A 167 0.58 7.72 -1.83
N ARG A 168 -0.72 7.85 -2.09
CA ARG A 168 -1.54 9.02 -1.68
C ARG A 168 -1.84 9.02 -0.18
N ASN A 169 -1.83 7.85 0.45
CA ASN A 169 -1.90 7.63 1.89
C ASN A 169 -0.68 8.17 2.66
N LYS A 170 0.47 8.40 2.01
CA LYS A 170 1.72 8.80 2.69
C LYS A 170 1.61 10.04 3.57
N GLY A 171 0.76 11.01 3.21
CA GLY A 171 0.50 12.18 4.07
C GLY A 171 -0.18 11.79 5.39
N TYR A 172 -1.12 10.85 5.33
CA TYR A 172 -1.82 10.31 6.51
C TYR A 172 -0.88 9.44 7.36
N GLU A 173 -0.05 8.61 6.72
CA GLU A 173 1.00 7.83 7.39
C GLU A 173 2.00 8.73 8.11
N MET A 174 2.49 9.78 7.43
CA MET A 174 3.46 10.74 7.94
C MET A 174 3.00 11.36 9.25
N VAL A 175 1.72 11.76 9.35
CA VAL A 175 1.17 12.37 10.57
C VAL A 175 0.59 11.35 11.55
N GLY A 176 0.70 10.04 11.26
CA GLY A 176 0.34 8.96 12.17
C GLY A 176 -1.17 8.76 12.37
N VAL A 177 -2.00 9.00 11.35
CA VAL A 177 -3.47 8.89 11.48
C VAL A 177 -3.91 7.52 12.00
N GLU A 178 -3.46 6.42 11.38
CA GLU A 178 -3.87 5.07 11.79
C GLU A 178 -3.44 4.73 13.21
N ARG A 179 -2.22 5.12 13.57
CA ARG A 179 -1.69 4.95 14.93
C ARG A 179 -2.52 5.74 15.94
N ALA A 180 -2.91 6.97 15.61
CA ALA A 180 -3.82 7.76 16.45
C ALA A 180 -5.18 7.07 16.65
N TRP A 181 -5.77 6.51 15.59
CA TRP A 181 -7.02 5.76 15.70
C TRP A 181 -6.87 4.49 16.53
N ALA A 182 -5.76 3.76 16.38
CA ALA A 182 -5.44 2.60 17.20
C ALA A 182 -5.30 2.96 18.68
N LEU A 183 -4.62 4.07 19.00
CA LEU A 183 -4.50 4.59 20.36
C LEU A 183 -5.86 4.94 20.99
N ILE A 184 -6.73 5.61 20.23
CA ILE A 184 -8.08 5.98 20.69
C ILE A 184 -8.89 4.71 21.00
N ARG A 185 -8.88 3.73 20.09
CA ARG A 185 -9.52 2.44 20.29
C ARG A 185 -8.96 1.70 21.51
N ALA A 186 -7.64 1.61 21.64
CA ALA A 186 -6.94 0.98 22.76
C ALA A 186 -7.27 1.62 24.11
N SER A 187 -7.54 2.92 24.12
CA SER A 187 -7.82 3.66 25.35
C SER A 187 -9.12 3.25 26.03
N LYS A 188 -10.09 2.70 25.27
CA LYS A 188 -11.47 2.40 25.71
C LYS A 188 -12.18 3.59 26.39
N LEU A 189 -11.69 4.81 26.17
CA LEU A 189 -12.27 6.00 26.77
C LEU A 189 -13.61 6.31 26.12
N LYS A 190 -14.55 6.75 26.95
CA LYS A 190 -15.77 7.37 26.45
C LYS A 190 -15.40 8.74 25.86
N LEU A 191 -15.52 8.86 24.55
CA LEU A 191 -15.27 10.07 23.80
C LEU A 191 -16.38 11.12 24.02
N SER A 192 -15.99 12.39 24.01
CA SER A 192 -16.88 13.54 24.17
C SER A 192 -17.27 14.12 22.82
N ASP A 193 -18.46 14.70 22.73
CA ASP A 193 -18.92 15.37 21.52
C ASP A 193 -18.03 16.58 21.22
N VAL A 194 -17.67 16.77 19.95
CA VAL A 194 -16.87 17.89 19.47
C VAL A 194 -17.53 18.50 18.24
N HIS A 195 -17.59 19.82 18.24
CA HIS A 195 -18.14 20.59 17.14
C HIS A 195 -17.05 21.40 16.42
N VAL A 196 -16.81 21.05 15.16
CA VAL A 196 -15.89 21.74 14.25
C VAL A 196 -16.69 22.63 13.29
N GLY A 197 -16.36 23.91 13.23
CA GLY A 197 -16.92 24.85 12.27
C GLY A 197 -15.97 25.03 11.08
N VAL A 198 -16.45 24.89 9.85
CA VAL A 198 -15.72 25.21 8.63
C VAL A 198 -16.27 26.50 8.05
N VAL A 199 -15.45 27.55 7.98
CA VAL A 199 -15.81 28.82 7.35
C VAL A 199 -15.17 28.85 5.97
N ASP A 200 -15.97 28.65 4.92
CA ASP A 200 -15.47 28.43 3.55
C ASP A 200 -16.54 28.82 2.48
N ASP A 201 -16.51 28.20 1.29
CA ASP A 201 -17.44 28.40 0.17
C ASP A 201 -18.72 27.56 0.19
N GLY A 202 -18.93 26.83 1.28
CA GLY A 202 -20.10 25.97 1.49
C GLY A 202 -19.76 24.49 1.35
N ILE A 203 -20.81 23.67 1.28
CA ILE A 203 -20.71 22.22 1.13
C ILE A 203 -21.61 21.75 0.00
N TYR A 204 -21.09 20.84 -0.82
CA TYR A 204 -21.85 20.18 -1.87
C TYR A 204 -22.65 19.01 -1.26
N LYS A 205 -23.97 19.16 -1.15
CA LYS A 205 -24.84 18.21 -0.43
C LYS A 205 -25.27 16.96 -1.22
N LYS A 206 -24.95 16.86 -2.51
CA LYS A 206 -25.28 15.66 -3.32
C LYS A 206 -24.20 14.57 -3.22
N THR A 207 -23.15 14.79 -2.43
CA THR A 207 -22.13 13.79 -2.15
C THR A 207 -22.59 12.88 -1.01
N ASP A 208 -22.30 11.59 -1.13
CA ASP A 208 -22.49 10.57 -0.10
C ASP A 208 -21.30 10.49 0.87
N GLU A 209 -20.24 11.27 0.65
CA GLU A 209 -18.98 11.31 1.42
C GLU A 209 -19.16 11.51 2.93
N PHE A 210 -20.31 12.04 3.35
CA PHE A 210 -20.63 12.33 4.76
C PHE A 210 -21.80 11.51 5.31
N ASP A 211 -22.43 10.66 4.50
CA ASP A 211 -23.58 9.86 4.93
C ASP A 211 -23.17 8.85 5.98
N GLY A 212 -23.90 8.77 7.09
CA GLY A 212 -23.70 7.75 8.13
C GLY A 212 -23.38 8.30 9.52
N GLU A 213 -22.21 7.96 10.06
CA GLU A 213 -21.93 8.13 11.49
C GLU A 213 -21.52 9.55 11.90
N THR A 214 -21.01 10.37 10.98
CA THR A 214 -20.63 11.76 11.25
C THR A 214 -21.77 12.69 10.89
N THR A 215 -22.04 13.72 11.71
CA THR A 215 -23.03 14.75 11.35
C THR A 215 -22.33 15.90 10.65
N VAL A 216 -22.70 16.17 9.40
CA VAL A 216 -22.19 17.30 8.61
C VAL A 216 -23.35 18.15 8.11
N ASP A 217 -23.45 19.38 8.62
CA ASP A 217 -24.57 20.28 8.35
C ASP A 217 -24.11 21.66 7.87
N VAL A 218 -25.08 22.49 7.46
CA VAL A 218 -24.85 23.91 7.20
C VAL A 218 -25.25 24.70 8.43
N THR A 219 -24.40 25.62 8.87
CA THR A 219 -24.50 26.37 10.15
C THR A 219 -25.78 27.18 10.27
N ASP A 220 -26.34 27.60 9.14
CA ASP A 220 -27.55 28.42 9.04
C ASP A 220 -28.36 27.95 7.82
N PRO A 221 -29.03 26.79 7.89
CA PRO A 221 -29.58 26.11 6.71
C PRO A 221 -30.75 26.86 6.06
N ASP A 222 -31.42 27.74 6.81
CA ASP A 222 -32.54 28.56 6.36
C ASP A 222 -32.19 30.05 6.23
N GLY A 223 -30.94 30.43 6.53
CA GLY A 223 -30.50 31.83 6.53
C GLY A 223 -29.45 32.17 5.47
N GLU A 224 -28.78 33.30 5.65
CA GLU A 224 -27.96 33.93 4.61
C GLU A 224 -26.64 33.18 4.32
N LEU A 225 -26.19 32.32 5.23
CA LEU A 225 -25.01 31.47 5.05
C LEU A 225 -25.37 30.05 4.56
N ALA A 226 -26.67 29.80 4.31
CA ALA A 226 -27.21 28.51 3.89
C ALA A 226 -26.70 28.06 2.54
N THR A 227 -26.45 29.04 1.64
CA THR A 227 -26.46 28.79 0.21
C THR A 227 -25.39 27.74 -0.14
N PRO A 228 -25.76 26.49 -0.44
CA PRO A 228 -24.82 25.53 -0.98
C PRO A 228 -24.35 26.10 -2.32
N THR A 229 -23.14 25.77 -2.74
CA THR A 229 -22.81 25.95 -4.16
C THR A 229 -23.71 24.97 -4.91
N LYS A 230 -24.82 25.47 -5.46
CA LYS A 230 -25.62 24.73 -6.43
C LYS A 230 -24.73 24.61 -7.67
N VAL A 231 -24.04 23.48 -7.80
CA VAL A 231 -23.69 22.98 -9.13
C VAL A 231 -24.99 22.33 -9.62
N GLU A 232 -25.90 23.13 -10.17
CA GLU A 232 -27.02 22.54 -10.92
C GLU A 232 -26.43 21.89 -12.17
N ASP A 233 -26.62 20.58 -12.21
CA ASP A 233 -26.39 19.58 -13.24
C ASP A 233 -25.65 20.02 -14.53
N ASN A 234 -24.43 19.48 -14.68
CA ASN A 234 -23.78 19.13 -15.96
C ASN A 234 -23.10 20.23 -16.80
N VAL A 235 -22.32 21.12 -16.19
CA VAL A 235 -21.67 22.20 -16.98
C VAL A 235 -20.21 22.42 -16.66
N HIS A 236 -19.78 22.14 -15.44
CA HIS A 236 -18.39 21.83 -15.17
C HIS A 236 -18.39 20.65 -14.22
N ASP A 237 -17.87 19.51 -14.68
CA ASP A 237 -17.47 18.43 -13.78
C ASP A 237 -16.26 18.95 -12.97
N ASP A 238 -16.54 19.74 -11.92
CA ASP A 238 -15.57 19.97 -10.84
C ASP A 238 -15.78 18.83 -9.84
N PRO A 239 -14.90 17.82 -9.83
CA PRO A 239 -15.25 16.49 -9.35
C PRO A 239 -15.49 16.35 -7.84
N TYR A 240 -15.35 17.42 -7.05
CA TYR A 240 -15.46 17.43 -5.58
C TYR A 240 -16.41 18.51 -5.04
N GLY A 241 -17.14 19.20 -5.92
CA GLY A 241 -18.27 20.07 -5.57
C GLY A 241 -17.92 21.49 -5.11
N SER A 242 -17.03 21.67 -4.12
CA SER A 242 -16.55 22.99 -3.66
C SER A 242 -15.25 22.90 -2.84
N HIS A 243 -14.56 24.04 -2.63
CA HIS A 243 -13.35 24.07 -1.79
C HIS A 243 -13.66 23.71 -0.32
N GLY A 244 -14.78 24.19 0.22
CA GLY A 244 -15.27 23.84 1.56
C GLY A 244 -15.65 22.36 1.70
N THR A 245 -16.13 21.73 0.63
CA THR A 245 -16.36 20.28 0.60
C THR A 245 -15.05 19.53 0.75
N ALA A 246 -14.03 19.89 -0.03
CA ALA A 246 -12.70 19.28 0.02
C ALA A 246 -12.03 19.43 1.40
N VAL A 247 -12.15 20.61 2.03
CA VAL A 247 -11.70 20.86 3.41
C VAL A 247 -12.44 19.96 4.40
N THR A 248 -13.76 19.85 4.24
CA THR A 248 -14.61 19.06 5.13
C THR A 248 -14.33 17.56 5.00
N SER A 249 -14.05 17.07 3.79
CA SER A 249 -13.70 15.66 3.54
C SER A 249 -12.45 15.23 4.31
N ILE A 250 -11.40 16.07 4.33
CA ILE A 250 -10.19 15.78 5.12
C ILE A 250 -10.50 15.70 6.64
N ILE A 251 -11.46 16.49 7.13
CA ILE A 251 -11.83 16.46 8.55
C ILE A 251 -12.67 15.20 8.85
N ALA A 252 -13.69 14.94 8.04
CA ALA A 252 -14.89 14.24 8.49
C ALA A 252 -15.49 13.24 7.49
N ALA A 253 -14.90 13.04 6.29
CA ALA A 253 -15.43 12.05 5.35
C ALA A 253 -15.58 10.68 6.02
N ASN A 254 -16.69 10.01 5.73
CA ASN A 254 -17.02 8.74 6.36
C ASN A 254 -16.36 7.59 5.59
N PRO A 255 -15.37 6.88 6.16
CA PRO A 255 -14.73 5.76 5.49
C PRO A 255 -15.64 4.57 5.15
N LYS A 256 -16.86 4.52 5.71
CA LYS A 256 -17.78 3.37 5.57
C LYS A 256 -18.68 3.42 4.34
N ASN A 257 -18.69 4.51 3.57
CA ASN A 257 -19.51 4.65 2.36
C ASN A 257 -18.77 4.24 1.07
N GLY A 258 -17.49 3.84 1.16
CA GLY A 258 -16.67 3.51 -0.01
C GLY A 258 -16.04 4.73 -0.72
N GLY A 259 -16.05 5.90 -0.08
CA GLY A 259 -15.41 7.14 -0.55
C GLY A 259 -14.16 7.51 0.24
N LEU A 260 -14.03 8.79 0.56
CA LEU A 260 -12.91 9.38 1.29
C LEU A 260 -12.95 9.02 2.78
N THR A 261 -11.81 9.24 3.42
CA THR A 261 -11.61 9.05 4.85
C THR A 261 -11.15 10.36 5.49
N GLY A 262 -11.96 10.86 6.43
CA GLY A 262 -11.60 12.00 7.26
C GLY A 262 -10.68 11.60 8.40
N VAL A 263 -9.73 12.49 8.75
CA VAL A 263 -8.77 12.30 9.84
C VAL A 263 -9.48 12.10 11.20
N ALA A 264 -10.61 12.78 11.43
CA ALA A 264 -11.39 12.66 12.66
C ALA A 264 -12.61 11.72 12.53
N SER A 265 -12.72 10.97 11.44
CA SER A 265 -13.86 10.07 11.17
C SER A 265 -14.05 8.98 12.22
N ASN A 266 -12.99 8.55 12.90
CA ASN A 266 -13.06 7.56 13.98
C ASN A 266 -13.80 8.04 15.24
N LEU A 267 -14.14 9.33 15.33
CA LEU A 267 -15.04 9.87 16.35
C LEU A 267 -16.50 9.46 16.09
N GLY A 268 -16.86 9.12 14.84
CA GLY A 268 -18.22 8.78 14.44
C GLY A 268 -19.22 9.85 14.90
N ASN A 269 -20.26 9.42 15.63
CA ASN A 269 -21.31 10.30 16.12
C ASN A 269 -20.88 11.33 17.18
N LYS A 270 -19.60 11.31 17.57
CA LYS A 270 -18.99 12.33 18.44
C LYS A 270 -18.45 13.53 17.68
N LEU A 271 -18.41 13.46 16.35
CA LEU A 271 -18.00 14.55 15.51
C LEU A 271 -19.22 15.20 14.85
N HIS A 272 -19.42 16.48 15.16
CA HIS A 272 -20.33 17.35 14.44
C HIS A 272 -19.49 18.37 13.66
N VAL A 273 -19.72 18.48 12.35
CA VAL A 273 -19.13 19.51 11.51
C VAL A 273 -20.22 20.40 10.94
N SER A 274 -20.10 21.72 11.11
CA SER A 274 -20.97 22.67 10.43
C SER A 274 -20.18 23.53 9.46
N VAL A 275 -20.71 23.74 8.26
CA VAL A 275 -20.08 24.58 7.23
C VAL A 275 -20.84 25.90 7.11
N ALA A 276 -20.11 27.01 6.97
CA ALA A 276 -20.68 28.34 6.77
C ALA A 276 -20.13 28.93 5.47
N ASN A 277 -21.03 29.26 4.53
CA ASN A 277 -20.65 29.87 3.27
C ASN A 277 -20.49 31.39 3.44
N MET A 278 -19.25 31.90 3.38
CA MET A 278 -18.99 33.34 3.50
C MET A 278 -19.00 34.10 2.17
N TYR A 279 -19.04 33.39 1.04
CA TYR A 279 -18.91 33.94 -0.31
C TYR A 279 -20.25 34.08 -1.04
N GLY A 280 -21.36 33.69 -0.39
CA GLY A 280 -22.72 33.88 -0.90
C GLY A 280 -23.34 35.23 -0.49
N PRO A 281 -24.41 35.66 -1.20
CA PRO A 281 -25.18 36.84 -0.80
C PRO A 281 -25.75 36.71 0.62
N PRO A 282 -25.78 37.79 1.43
CA PRO A 282 -25.40 39.17 1.11
C PRO A 282 -23.90 39.50 1.38
N TYR A 283 -23.08 38.52 1.77
CA TYR A 283 -21.73 38.75 2.28
C TYR A 283 -20.63 38.75 1.21
N GLY A 284 -20.88 38.10 0.07
CA GLY A 284 -19.99 38.04 -1.07
C GLY A 284 -20.74 37.83 -2.38
N ASP A 285 -20.06 38.13 -3.48
CA ASP A 285 -20.59 37.92 -4.82
C ASP A 285 -20.20 36.53 -5.31
N ARG A 286 -21.12 35.81 -5.95
CA ARG A 286 -20.74 34.67 -6.80
C ARG A 286 -20.43 35.20 -8.19
N TRP A 287 -19.24 34.90 -8.70
CA TRP A 287 -18.95 35.20 -10.10
C TRP A 287 -19.78 34.25 -10.97
N THR A 288 -20.72 34.78 -11.74
CA THR A 288 -21.33 34.05 -12.85
C THR A 288 -20.44 34.24 -14.07
N ASN A 289 -19.92 33.16 -14.65
CA ASN A 289 -19.46 33.23 -16.02
C ASN A 289 -20.67 33.42 -16.95
N ALA A 290 -20.44 33.98 -18.14
CA ALA A 290 -21.49 34.10 -19.14
C ALA A 290 -22.15 32.73 -19.37
N PRO A 291 -23.50 32.63 -19.41
CA PRO A 291 -24.17 31.38 -19.75
C PRO A 291 -23.67 30.88 -21.11
N ASP A 292 -23.62 29.57 -21.30
CA ASP A 292 -23.40 29.00 -22.63
C ASP A 292 -24.40 29.66 -23.61
N PRO A 293 -23.94 30.27 -24.71
CA PRO A 293 -24.83 30.93 -25.67
C PRO A 293 -25.90 30.00 -26.28
N ASN A 294 -25.65 28.68 -26.26
CA ASN A 294 -26.54 27.66 -26.79
C ASN A 294 -27.37 26.94 -25.71
N ASP A 295 -27.06 27.16 -24.43
CA ASP A 295 -27.81 26.59 -23.31
C ASP A 295 -27.76 27.54 -22.10
N PRO A 296 -28.73 28.45 -21.97
CA PRO A 296 -28.76 29.45 -20.89
C PRO A 296 -28.99 28.85 -19.49
N THR A 297 -29.26 27.54 -19.39
CA THR A 297 -29.28 26.84 -18.09
C THR A 297 -27.88 26.49 -17.60
N LYS A 298 -26.87 26.65 -18.45
CA LYS A 298 -25.48 26.29 -18.19
C LYS A 298 -24.64 27.49 -17.77
N VAL A 299 -24.68 27.82 -16.48
CA VAL A 299 -23.89 28.90 -15.87
C VAL A 299 -22.82 28.31 -14.97
N THR A 300 -21.55 28.59 -15.27
CA THR A 300 -20.44 28.29 -14.33
C THR A 300 -20.40 29.35 -13.24
N TYR A 301 -20.32 28.92 -12.00
CA TYR A 301 -20.02 29.79 -10.87
C TYR A 301 -18.56 29.60 -10.47
N SER A 302 -17.83 30.69 -10.22
CA SER A 302 -16.49 30.63 -9.62
C SER A 302 -16.48 31.25 -8.22
N ASN A 303 -15.43 30.93 -7.46
CA ASN A 303 -15.26 31.36 -6.07
C ASN A 303 -15.47 32.87 -5.95
N GLY A 304 -16.43 33.23 -5.11
CA GLY A 304 -16.74 34.60 -4.81
C GLY A 304 -15.62 35.33 -4.08
N PHE A 305 -15.62 36.66 -4.16
CA PHE A 305 -14.94 37.47 -3.14
C PHE A 305 -15.95 37.81 -2.05
N THR A 306 -15.52 37.67 -0.81
CA THR A 306 -16.27 38.15 0.36
C THR A 306 -15.66 39.48 0.83
N GLN A 307 -16.48 40.31 1.47
CA GLN A 307 -16.03 41.58 2.05
C GLN A 307 -15.63 41.41 3.51
N VAL A 308 -14.99 42.43 4.08
CA VAL A 308 -14.39 42.42 5.43
C VAL A 308 -15.31 41.83 6.52
N LEU A 309 -16.62 42.08 6.48
CA LEU A 309 -17.57 41.62 7.50
C LEU A 309 -18.07 40.18 7.30
N GLY A 310 -18.05 39.66 6.08
CA GLY A 310 -18.58 38.33 5.76
C GLY A 310 -17.94 37.20 6.58
N PRO A 311 -16.60 37.08 6.58
CA PRO A 311 -15.92 36.05 7.36
C PRO A 311 -16.13 36.21 8.88
N LEU A 312 -16.18 37.44 9.39
CA LEU A 312 -16.44 37.70 10.81
C LEU A 312 -17.86 37.27 11.22
N MET A 313 -18.85 37.48 10.35
CA MET A 313 -20.21 37.01 10.57
C MET A 313 -20.29 35.48 10.53
N ALA A 314 -19.64 34.85 9.54
CA ALA A 314 -19.59 33.40 9.44
C ALA A 314 -18.91 32.76 10.67
N ILE A 315 -17.78 33.32 11.13
CA ILE A 315 -17.13 32.90 12.37
C ILE A 315 -18.08 33.06 13.57
N LYS A 316 -18.74 34.21 13.72
CA LYS A 316 -19.71 34.44 14.79
C LYS A 316 -20.81 33.38 14.80
N LYS A 317 -21.38 33.06 13.63
CA LYS A 317 -22.45 32.06 13.51
C LYS A 317 -21.97 30.65 13.85
N GLN A 318 -20.74 30.29 13.48
CA GLN A 318 -20.14 29.03 13.90
C GLN A 318 -19.99 28.95 15.43
N ILE A 319 -19.58 30.05 16.07
CA ILE A 319 -19.48 30.10 17.53
C ILE A 319 -20.86 29.95 18.17
N GLU A 320 -21.86 30.66 17.65
CA GLU A 320 -23.24 30.60 18.14
C GLU A 320 -23.91 29.24 17.92
N SER A 321 -23.49 28.47 16.90
CA SER A 321 -23.95 27.10 16.68
C SER A 321 -23.27 26.07 17.60
N GLY A 322 -22.23 26.47 18.33
CA GLY A 322 -21.52 25.62 19.29
C GLY A 322 -20.13 25.18 18.85
N ALA A 323 -19.64 25.64 17.70
CA ALA A 323 -18.31 25.25 17.21
C ALA A 323 -17.22 25.75 18.18
N THR A 324 -16.38 24.81 18.63
CA THR A 324 -15.25 25.12 19.52
C THR A 324 -13.92 25.09 18.79
N ILE A 325 -13.88 24.52 17.58
CA ILE A 325 -12.72 24.49 16.68
C ILE A 325 -13.20 25.04 15.34
N ILE A 326 -12.56 26.08 14.83
CA ILE A 326 -12.98 26.76 13.59
C ILE A 326 -11.85 26.71 12.57
N ASN A 327 -12.09 26.02 11.45
CA ASN A 327 -11.17 25.96 10.32
C ASN A 327 -11.38 27.17 9.41
N CYS A 328 -10.31 27.89 9.11
CA CYS A 328 -10.27 29.04 8.21
C CYS A 328 -9.22 28.83 7.11
N SER A 329 -9.60 28.09 6.06
CA SER A 329 -8.75 27.82 4.89
C SER A 329 -8.76 28.95 3.85
N TRP A 330 -8.69 30.21 4.30
CA TRP A 330 -8.85 31.41 3.47
C TRP A 330 -8.00 32.59 3.96
N GLY A 331 -8.02 33.67 3.17
CA GLY A 331 -7.65 35.01 3.61
C GLY A 331 -6.88 35.82 2.58
N ASN A 332 -6.43 37.00 3.01
CA ASN A 332 -5.86 38.02 2.13
C ASN A 332 -4.42 38.35 2.53
N SER A 333 -3.46 38.16 1.63
CA SER A 333 -2.01 38.39 1.81
C SER A 333 -1.54 39.81 1.42
N ASN A 334 -2.46 40.68 1.01
CA ASN A 334 -2.19 42.08 0.67
C ASN A 334 -3.27 42.99 1.27
N ALA A 335 -3.62 42.75 2.52
CA ALA A 335 -4.65 43.51 3.22
C ALA A 335 -4.20 44.95 3.48
N HIS A 336 -5.15 45.89 3.44
CA HIS A 336 -4.94 47.21 4.02
C HIS A 336 -4.57 47.05 5.52
N PRO A 337 -3.55 47.76 6.04
CA PRO A 337 -3.11 47.59 7.43
C PRO A 337 -4.22 47.74 8.47
N GLU A 338 -5.18 48.65 8.25
CA GLU A 338 -6.31 48.84 9.17
C GLU A 338 -7.30 47.68 9.14
N THR A 339 -7.47 47.01 7.99
CA THR A 339 -8.29 45.80 7.90
C THR A 339 -7.62 44.67 8.68
N ALA A 340 -6.31 44.47 8.51
CA ALA A 340 -5.57 43.49 9.29
C ALA A 340 -5.61 43.81 10.80
N ALA A 341 -5.51 45.09 11.18
CA ALA A 341 -5.65 45.54 12.56
C ALA A 341 -7.05 45.28 13.15
N ALA A 342 -8.12 45.46 12.35
CA ALA A 342 -9.49 45.15 12.78
C ALA A 342 -9.69 43.65 13.05
N TYR A 343 -9.20 42.79 12.15
CA TYR A 343 -9.20 41.33 12.35
C TYR A 343 -8.34 40.92 13.57
N ARG A 344 -7.16 41.52 13.72
CA ARG A 344 -6.29 41.30 14.89
C ARG A 344 -7.03 41.62 16.19
N ARG A 345 -7.68 42.79 16.26
CA ARG A 345 -8.49 43.19 17.43
C ARG A 345 -9.62 42.20 17.72
N PHE A 346 -10.30 41.70 16.68
CA PHE A 346 -11.32 40.67 16.84
C PHE A 346 -10.75 39.40 17.48
N PHE A 347 -9.67 38.84 16.93
CA PHE A 347 -9.08 37.60 17.45
C PHE A 347 -8.43 37.78 18.83
N GLU A 348 -7.81 38.92 19.12
CA GLU A 348 -7.30 39.25 20.45
C GLU A 348 -8.42 39.27 21.49
N LYS A 349 -9.57 39.86 21.15
CA LYS A 349 -10.76 39.85 22.01
C LYS A 349 -11.29 38.42 22.20
N MET A 350 -11.36 37.63 21.13
CA MET A 350 -11.75 36.21 21.19
C MET A 350 -10.81 35.39 22.08
N ALA A 351 -9.50 35.64 22.03
CA ALA A 351 -8.53 34.96 22.87
C ALA A 351 -8.73 35.26 24.36
N GLN A 352 -9.18 36.48 24.69
CA GLN A 352 -9.42 36.93 26.06
C GLN A 352 -10.77 36.42 26.60
N GLU A 353 -11.85 36.57 25.82
CA GLU A 353 -13.22 36.31 26.27
C GLU A 353 -13.66 34.85 26.05
N HIS A 354 -13.06 34.17 25.05
CA HIS A 354 -13.41 32.82 24.65
C HIS A 354 -12.16 31.95 24.44
N PRO A 355 -11.30 31.76 25.46
CA PRO A 355 -9.99 31.09 25.34
C PRO A 355 -10.08 29.61 24.94
N ASN A 356 -11.28 29.02 24.98
CA ASN A 356 -11.52 27.63 24.60
C ASN A 356 -11.87 27.48 23.11
N ILE A 357 -12.16 28.56 22.38
CA ILE A 357 -12.47 28.50 20.95
C ILE A 357 -11.16 28.60 20.16
N LEU A 358 -10.82 27.52 19.45
CA LEU A 358 -9.60 27.41 18.67
C LEU A 358 -9.83 27.79 17.22
N PHE A 359 -9.02 28.70 16.69
CA PHE A 359 -8.98 29.05 15.27
C PHE A 359 -7.79 28.36 14.60
N VAL A 360 -8.05 27.60 13.54
CA VAL A 360 -7.02 26.90 12.75
C VAL A 360 -7.03 27.51 11.35
N CYS A 361 -6.01 28.28 11.02
CA CYS A 361 -6.00 29.15 9.83
C CYS A 361 -4.86 28.81 8.88
N SER A 362 -5.10 28.89 7.57
CA SER A 362 -4.08 28.58 6.57
C SER A 362 -3.00 29.67 6.43
N ALA A 363 -1.74 29.28 6.21
CA ALA A 363 -0.64 30.24 6.02
C ALA A 363 -0.76 31.03 4.69
N GLY A 364 -1.42 30.44 3.69
CA GLY A 364 -1.57 31.00 2.34
C GLY A 364 -0.56 30.43 1.34
N ASN A 365 -0.84 30.64 0.06
CA ASN A 365 -0.29 29.82 -1.04
C ASN A 365 0.54 30.63 -2.06
N ASN A 366 1.29 31.66 -1.61
CA ASN A 366 2.07 32.52 -2.51
C ASN A 366 3.58 32.24 -2.51
N GLY A 367 4.07 31.33 -1.66
CA GLY A 367 5.49 31.02 -1.51
C GLY A 367 6.32 32.17 -0.95
N LYS A 368 5.71 33.08 -0.19
CA LYS A 368 6.35 34.32 0.29
C LYS A 368 6.55 34.31 1.80
N VAL A 369 7.60 35.01 2.24
CA VAL A 369 7.72 35.49 3.63
C VAL A 369 6.67 36.60 3.81
N LEU A 370 5.75 36.43 4.77
CA LEU A 370 4.65 37.37 4.98
C LEU A 370 4.94 38.40 6.07
N ASP A 371 4.32 39.57 5.93
CA ASP A 371 4.17 40.57 6.98
C ASP A 371 2.75 40.50 7.56
N GLY A 372 2.64 40.16 8.85
CA GLY A 372 1.35 40.00 9.53
C GLY A 372 0.61 41.31 9.77
N SER A 373 1.21 42.47 9.47
CA SER A 373 0.49 43.74 9.39
C SER A 373 -0.38 43.87 8.13
N ARG A 374 -0.20 42.97 7.15
CA ARG A 374 -0.91 42.96 5.84
C ARG A 374 -1.57 41.62 5.53
N ARG A 375 -1.76 40.76 6.54
CA ARG A 375 -2.42 39.45 6.40
C ARG A 375 -3.48 39.26 7.48
N TYR A 376 -4.62 38.69 7.08
CA TYR A 376 -5.66 38.18 7.99
C TYR A 376 -6.38 36.98 7.35
N PRO A 377 -6.90 36.00 8.12
CA PRO A 377 -6.99 35.99 9.58
C PRO A 377 -5.75 35.38 10.27
N SER A 378 -4.89 34.67 9.53
CA SER A 378 -3.77 33.92 10.08
C SER A 378 -2.56 34.78 10.45
N GLY A 379 -1.60 34.18 11.15
CA GLY A 379 -0.31 34.78 11.49
C GLY A 379 -0.24 35.41 12.87
N LEU A 380 -1.33 35.44 13.62
CA LEU A 380 -1.37 36.06 14.94
C LEU A 380 -0.83 35.08 15.99
N ASN A 381 0.14 35.54 16.78
CA ASN A 381 0.65 34.80 17.92
C ASN A 381 -0.32 34.90 19.11
N LEU A 382 -1.42 34.17 19.02
CA LEU A 382 -2.44 34.06 20.06
C LEU A 382 -2.50 32.62 20.57
N PRO A 383 -2.85 32.39 21.86
CA PRO A 383 -3.00 31.05 22.42
C PRO A 383 -4.04 30.21 21.66
N ASN A 384 -5.08 30.85 21.15
CA ASN A 384 -6.19 30.19 20.49
C ASN A 384 -6.16 30.28 18.95
N MET A 385 -4.98 30.57 18.35
CA MET A 385 -4.80 30.54 16.90
C MET A 385 -3.62 29.66 16.50
N ILE A 386 -3.85 28.72 15.59
CA ILE A 386 -2.82 27.90 14.96
C ILE A 386 -2.75 28.28 13.48
N THR A 387 -1.60 28.76 13.04
CA THR A 387 -1.36 29.04 11.61
C THR A 387 -0.64 27.86 10.96
N VAL A 388 -1.22 27.29 9.92
CA VAL A 388 -0.79 26.00 9.34
C VAL A 388 -0.06 26.20 8.01
N GLY A 389 1.21 25.78 7.97
CA GLY A 389 2.03 25.69 6.76
C GLY A 389 1.78 24.39 5.99
N ASN A 390 2.17 24.36 4.71
CA ASN A 390 1.96 23.21 3.83
C ASN A 390 3.29 22.48 3.54
N VAL A 391 3.31 21.17 3.76
CA VAL A 391 4.40 20.28 3.37
C VAL A 391 3.93 19.23 2.36
N ARG A 392 4.91 18.66 1.67
CA ARG A 392 4.78 17.47 0.83
C ARG A 392 4.81 16.21 1.71
N ASN A 393 4.49 15.05 1.12
CA ASN A 393 4.46 13.77 1.82
C ASN A 393 5.84 13.28 2.31
N ASP A 394 6.93 13.96 1.93
CA ASP A 394 8.29 13.71 2.41
C ASP A 394 8.73 14.71 3.49
N GLY A 395 7.83 15.55 3.99
CA GLY A 395 8.10 16.57 5.00
C GLY A 395 8.74 17.85 4.46
N THR A 396 9.11 17.91 3.17
CA THR A 396 9.66 19.14 2.59
C THR A 396 8.58 20.21 2.45
N ARG A 397 8.98 21.49 2.58
CA ARG A 397 8.06 22.61 2.36
C ARG A 397 7.48 22.55 0.95
N ALA A 398 6.16 22.70 0.84
CA ALA A 398 5.54 22.95 -0.45
C ALA A 398 5.94 24.35 -0.96
N ASN A 399 6.42 24.46 -2.20
CA ASN A 399 6.92 25.73 -2.75
C ASN A 399 5.92 26.89 -2.62
N SER A 400 4.62 26.59 -2.75
CA SER A 400 3.53 27.54 -2.60
C SER A 400 3.26 27.97 -1.16
N SER A 401 3.70 27.23 -0.14
CA SER A 401 3.44 27.60 1.27
C SER A 401 4.11 28.92 1.62
N ASN A 402 3.31 29.87 2.09
CA ASN A 402 3.83 31.07 2.74
C ASN A 402 4.58 30.70 4.02
N MET A 403 5.49 31.59 4.41
CA MET A 403 6.50 31.39 5.45
C MET A 403 6.36 32.45 6.55
N ALA A 404 6.80 32.10 7.75
CA ALA A 404 6.90 33.02 8.87
C ALA A 404 7.75 34.25 8.49
N GLY A 405 7.38 35.41 9.04
CA GLY A 405 8.02 36.68 8.74
C GLY A 405 7.69 37.75 9.79
N PRO A 406 7.96 39.03 9.52
CA PRO A 406 7.68 40.10 10.47
C PRO A 406 6.22 40.09 10.92
N ASN A 407 5.98 40.01 12.23
CA ASN A 407 4.65 39.96 12.83
C ASN A 407 3.72 38.82 12.32
N TYR A 408 4.29 37.80 11.67
CA TYR A 408 3.56 36.68 11.08
C TYR A 408 4.11 35.33 11.57
N GLU A 409 3.34 34.63 12.41
CA GLU A 409 3.66 33.28 12.89
C GLU A 409 3.16 32.22 11.90
N VAL A 410 3.99 31.23 11.58
CA VAL A 410 3.51 29.88 11.19
C VAL A 410 3.76 28.97 12.37
N THR A 411 2.71 28.33 12.88
CA THR A 411 2.73 27.59 14.15
C THR A 411 3.23 26.16 13.96
N ILE A 412 2.77 25.49 12.90
CA ILE A 412 3.08 24.10 12.58
C ILE A 412 2.83 23.84 11.09
N ALA A 413 3.50 22.84 10.52
CA ALA A 413 3.22 22.35 9.16
C ALA A 413 2.36 21.07 9.17
N ALA A 414 1.60 20.84 8.11
CA ALA A 414 0.83 19.62 7.89
C ALA A 414 0.82 19.25 6.39
N PRO A 415 0.58 17.97 6.03
CA PRO A 415 0.49 17.56 4.64
C PRO A 415 -0.73 18.19 3.97
N GLY A 416 -0.49 18.89 2.87
CA GLY A 416 -1.57 19.49 2.08
C GLY A 416 -1.32 19.45 0.59
N GLN A 417 -0.06 19.39 0.14
CA GLN A 417 0.31 19.48 -1.28
C GLN A 417 -0.20 18.30 -2.12
N GLN A 418 -0.29 17.12 -1.51
CA GLN A 418 -0.67 15.85 -2.15
C GLN A 418 -1.81 15.17 -1.38
N ALA A 419 -2.52 15.93 -0.54
CA ALA A 419 -3.62 15.42 0.25
C ALA A 419 -4.77 15.04 -0.68
N VAL A 420 -5.30 13.83 -0.49
CA VAL A 420 -6.55 13.39 -1.10
C VAL A 420 -7.69 14.20 -0.48
N HIS A 421 -8.49 14.85 -1.33
CA HIS A 421 -9.58 15.72 -0.87
C HIS A 421 -10.84 15.63 -1.73
N GLY A 422 -10.91 14.66 -2.64
CA GLY A 422 -12.03 14.49 -3.54
C GLY A 422 -11.88 13.26 -4.44
N VAL A 423 -13.01 12.79 -4.96
CA VAL A 423 -13.08 11.75 -6.00
C VAL A 423 -14.12 12.18 -7.02
N SER A 424 -13.78 12.12 -8.32
CA SER A 424 -14.72 12.42 -9.40
C SER A 424 -15.85 11.41 -9.48
N LYS A 425 -16.93 11.79 -10.18
CA LYS A 425 -18.01 10.85 -10.55
C LYS A 425 -17.48 9.61 -11.30
N ASP A 426 -16.39 9.76 -12.05
CA ASP A 426 -15.74 8.68 -12.80
C ASP A 426 -14.69 7.91 -11.95
N GLY A 427 -14.61 8.15 -10.64
CA GLY A 427 -13.70 7.48 -9.72
C GLY A 427 -12.26 7.99 -9.72
N VAL A 428 -11.99 9.16 -10.32
CA VAL A 428 -10.64 9.75 -10.38
C VAL A 428 -10.35 10.51 -9.09
N VAL A 429 -9.26 10.14 -8.43
CA VAL A 429 -8.81 10.78 -7.18
C VAL A 429 -8.24 12.16 -7.44
N VAL A 430 -8.58 13.11 -6.56
CA VAL A 430 -8.12 14.49 -6.65
C VAL A 430 -7.14 14.81 -5.54
N ASN A 431 -5.91 15.14 -5.96
CA ASN A 431 -4.78 15.39 -5.06
C ASN A 431 -3.65 16.24 -5.68
N ASP A 432 -3.81 16.76 -6.90
CA ASP A 432 -2.74 17.37 -7.71
C ASP A 432 -2.56 18.88 -7.49
N HIS A 433 -3.54 19.56 -6.84
CA HIS A 433 -3.55 21.01 -6.60
C HIS A 433 -3.63 21.39 -5.11
N GLY A 434 -3.07 20.57 -4.23
CA GLY A 434 -3.11 20.77 -2.79
C GLY A 434 -2.41 22.07 -2.30
N GLY A 435 -2.83 22.56 -1.14
CA GLY A 435 -2.33 23.83 -0.58
C GLY A 435 -2.39 23.88 0.95
N THR A 436 -2.07 25.03 1.53
CA THR A 436 -2.27 25.27 2.98
C THR A 436 -3.74 25.09 3.39
N SER A 437 -4.68 25.24 2.46
CA SER A 437 -6.10 24.92 2.65
C SER A 437 -6.37 23.45 2.95
N MET A 438 -5.57 22.52 2.43
CA MET A 438 -5.67 21.07 2.69
C MET A 438 -4.80 20.64 3.87
N ALA A 439 -3.74 21.39 4.19
CA ALA A 439 -2.94 21.17 5.40
C ALA A 439 -3.72 21.55 6.68
N THR A 440 -4.45 22.67 6.65
CA THR A 440 -5.23 23.22 7.78
C THR A 440 -6.25 22.21 8.37
N PRO A 441 -7.08 21.52 7.57
CA PRO A 441 -8.07 20.57 8.10
C PRO A 441 -7.46 19.35 8.79
N HIS A 442 -6.24 18.91 8.46
CA HIS A 442 -5.54 17.87 9.22
C HIS A 442 -5.30 18.32 10.67
N VAL A 443 -4.92 19.58 10.87
CA VAL A 443 -4.68 20.16 12.20
C VAL A 443 -6.00 20.40 12.94
N ALA A 444 -7.04 20.85 12.25
CA ALA A 444 -8.38 21.00 12.84
C ALA A 444 -8.95 19.66 13.30
N ALA A 445 -8.79 18.61 12.49
CA ALA A 445 -9.17 17.24 12.85
C ALA A 445 -8.35 16.70 14.02
N ALA A 446 -7.02 16.91 14.04
CA ALA A 446 -6.19 16.54 15.18
C ALA A 446 -6.67 17.22 16.48
N ALA A 447 -6.95 18.52 16.43
CA ALA A 447 -7.52 19.25 17.57
C ALA A 447 -8.87 18.66 18.02
N ALA A 448 -9.72 18.21 17.09
CA ALA A 448 -10.99 17.58 17.41
C ALA A 448 -10.80 16.24 18.13
N LEU A 449 -9.86 15.42 17.68
CA LEU A 449 -9.47 14.18 18.36
C LEU A 449 -9.01 14.46 19.80
N LEU A 450 -8.11 15.43 20.00
CA LEU A 450 -7.60 15.76 21.34
C LEU A 450 -8.73 16.25 22.26
N ARG A 451 -9.62 17.12 21.77
CA ARG A 451 -10.76 17.64 22.53
C ARG A 451 -11.77 16.55 22.87
N SER A 452 -12.01 15.61 21.96
CA SER A 452 -12.95 14.52 22.20
C SER A 452 -12.44 13.57 23.30
N ILE A 453 -11.12 13.31 23.31
CA ILE A 453 -10.46 12.53 24.36
C ILE A 453 -10.48 13.29 25.69
N HIS A 454 -10.13 14.59 25.68
CA HIS A 454 -10.05 15.42 26.87
C HIS A 454 -10.77 16.76 26.68
N PRO A 455 -12.08 16.84 26.99
CA PRO A 455 -12.92 18.00 26.67
C PRO A 455 -12.60 19.27 27.47
N LYS A 456 -11.74 19.17 28.49
CA LYS A 456 -11.31 20.31 29.32
C LYS A 456 -10.11 21.05 28.73
N LEU A 457 -9.47 20.53 27.67
CA LEU A 457 -8.35 21.21 27.03
C LEU A 457 -8.82 22.56 26.45
N SER A 458 -8.13 23.64 26.86
CA SER A 458 -8.30 24.95 26.27
C SER A 458 -7.69 24.98 24.86
N ALA A 459 -7.98 26.03 24.08
CA ALA A 459 -7.34 26.18 22.77
C ALA A 459 -5.81 26.33 22.89
N GLY A 460 -5.35 26.99 23.96
CA GLY A 460 -3.93 27.14 24.29
C GLY A 460 -3.26 25.81 24.61
N ASP A 461 -3.93 24.92 25.36
CA ASP A 461 -3.41 23.58 25.67
C ASP A 461 -3.28 22.76 24.40
N ILE A 462 -4.30 22.77 23.52
CA ILE A 462 -4.26 22.07 22.23
C ILE A 462 -3.11 22.59 21.37
N LYS A 463 -2.95 23.92 21.23
CA LYS A 463 -1.82 24.51 20.49
C LYS A 463 -0.47 24.07 21.07
N ALA A 464 -0.32 24.10 22.40
CA ALA A 464 0.91 23.72 23.07
C ALA A 464 1.24 22.23 22.87
N ILE A 465 0.24 21.35 22.99
CA ILE A 465 0.40 19.90 22.79
C ILE A 465 0.83 19.62 21.36
N LEU A 466 0.10 20.14 20.36
CA LEU A 466 0.40 19.92 18.95
C LEU A 466 1.82 20.39 18.57
N LYS A 467 2.28 21.53 19.11
CA LYS A 467 3.67 22.00 18.92
C LYS A 467 4.69 21.09 19.60
N LYS A 468 4.41 20.68 20.84
CA LYS A 468 5.33 19.87 21.65
C LYS A 468 5.54 18.47 21.08
N THR A 469 4.51 17.92 20.43
CA THR A 469 4.54 16.58 19.86
C THR A 469 4.80 16.59 18.35
N ALA A 470 5.08 17.74 17.76
CA ALA A 470 5.37 17.85 16.34
C ALA A 470 6.65 17.07 15.97
N LEU A 471 6.66 16.47 14.79
CA LEU A 471 7.84 15.84 14.22
C LEU A 471 8.88 16.90 13.87
N GLU A 472 10.13 16.66 14.27
CA GLU A 472 11.28 17.49 13.89
C GLU A 472 11.81 17.18 12.48
N GLY A 473 11.28 16.14 11.85
CA GLY A 473 11.61 15.72 10.49
C GLY A 473 10.86 14.46 10.06
N VAL A 474 10.98 14.12 8.78
CA VAL A 474 10.34 12.96 8.15
C VAL A 474 11.39 12.19 7.38
N THR A 475 11.43 10.88 7.61
CA THR A 475 12.33 9.96 6.90
C THR A 475 11.55 9.19 5.85
N VAL A 476 11.96 9.28 4.58
CA VAL A 476 11.40 8.54 3.45
C VAL A 476 12.51 7.72 2.79
N GLY A 477 12.48 6.42 3.01
CA GLY A 477 13.58 5.52 2.65
C GLY A 477 14.87 6.00 3.32
N ASP A 478 15.88 6.29 2.50
CA ASP A 478 17.20 6.69 2.96
C ASP A 478 17.38 8.19 3.22
N ARG A 479 16.33 8.98 2.97
CA ARG A 479 16.37 10.44 3.07
C ARG A 479 15.62 10.90 4.30
N SER A 480 16.28 11.72 5.12
CA SER A 480 15.66 12.40 6.26
C SER A 480 15.57 13.89 5.97
N ASN A 481 14.36 14.42 5.90
CA ASN A 481 14.09 15.84 5.73
C ASN A 481 13.71 16.44 7.08
N LEU A 482 14.44 17.47 7.53
CA LEU A 482 14.06 18.21 8.74
C LEU A 482 12.78 19.00 8.50
N ALA A 483 12.02 19.20 9.57
CA ALA A 483 10.84 20.05 9.56
C ALA A 483 11.24 21.48 9.15
N PRO A 484 10.56 22.11 8.16
CA PRO A 484 10.95 23.43 7.68
C PRO A 484 10.87 24.48 8.79
N PRO A 485 11.99 25.11 9.21
CA PRO A 485 11.99 26.10 10.28
C PRO A 485 11.12 27.32 9.95
N GLU A 486 11.02 27.69 8.68
CA GLU A 486 10.16 28.76 8.19
C GLU A 486 8.65 28.47 8.31
N LEU A 487 8.27 27.21 8.56
CA LEU A 487 6.91 26.77 8.82
C LEU A 487 6.66 26.43 10.30
N GLY A 488 7.46 27.00 11.21
CA GLY A 488 7.33 26.79 12.65
C GLY A 488 8.24 25.68 13.20
N GLY A 489 9.02 24.99 12.35
CA GLY A 489 10.02 24.01 12.78
C GLY A 489 9.45 22.69 13.29
N GLY A 490 8.19 22.38 12.98
CA GLY A 490 7.56 21.12 13.35
C GLY A 490 6.46 20.72 12.36
N ILE A 491 6.35 19.42 12.10
CA ILE A 491 5.28 18.82 11.28
C ILE A 491 4.29 18.11 12.22
N LEU A 492 2.98 18.21 11.93
CA LEU A 492 1.93 17.57 12.71
C LEU A 492 2.21 16.08 12.95
N SER A 493 2.09 15.64 14.22
CA SER A 493 2.07 14.22 14.61
C SER A 493 0.83 13.96 15.46
N ILE A 494 -0.20 13.38 14.84
CA ILE A 494 -1.50 13.16 15.48
C ILE A 494 -1.41 12.04 16.52
N ASP A 495 -0.69 10.97 16.20
CA ASP A 495 -0.43 9.83 17.09
C ASP A 495 0.28 10.26 18.38
N GLN A 496 1.34 11.07 18.28
CA GLN A 496 2.09 11.56 19.44
C GLN A 496 1.25 12.52 20.28
N ALA A 497 0.45 13.38 19.63
CA ALA A 497 -0.47 14.28 20.33
C ALA A 497 -1.57 13.51 21.08
N VAL A 498 -2.16 12.49 20.45
CA VAL A 498 -3.15 11.61 21.08
C VAL A 498 -2.52 10.85 22.25
N LEU A 499 -1.34 10.25 22.07
CA LEU A 499 -0.63 9.56 23.15
C LEU A 499 -0.34 10.49 24.34
N TYR A 500 0.04 11.74 24.06
CA TYR A 500 0.27 12.74 25.08
C TYR A 500 -0.99 13.01 25.91
N VAL A 501 -2.12 13.25 25.26
CA VAL A 501 -3.40 13.52 25.95
C VAL A 501 -3.88 12.31 26.73
N LEU A 502 -3.75 11.10 26.17
CA LEU A 502 -4.06 9.87 26.90
C LEU A 502 -3.20 9.74 28.17
N ASN A 503 -1.91 10.04 28.08
CA ASN A 503 -1.01 9.99 29.23
C ASN A 503 -1.26 11.09 30.25
N ASP A 504 -1.77 12.23 29.83
CA ASP A 504 -2.20 13.29 30.74
C ASP A 504 -3.39 12.82 31.59
N LEU A 505 -4.43 12.28 30.95
CA LEU A 505 -5.59 11.69 31.65
C LEU A 505 -5.20 10.52 32.56
N ARG A 506 -4.21 9.70 32.16
CA ARG A 506 -3.70 8.61 32.99
C ARG A 506 -3.02 9.16 34.25
N ARG A 507 -2.20 10.19 34.11
CA ARG A 507 -1.55 10.88 35.22
C ARG A 507 -2.57 11.53 36.17
N GLU A 508 -3.63 12.15 35.65
CA GLU A 508 -4.73 12.67 36.48
C GLU A 508 -5.39 11.58 37.34
N LYS A 509 -5.41 10.33 36.84
CA LYS A 509 -5.96 9.15 37.53
C LYS A 509 -4.90 8.38 38.36
N GLY A 510 -3.66 8.87 38.45
CA GLY A 510 -2.57 8.19 39.14
C GLY A 510 -2.10 6.89 38.46
N LEU A 511 -2.42 6.71 37.17
CA LEU A 511 -2.02 5.54 36.38
C LEU A 511 -0.65 5.77 35.72
N ALA A 512 0.14 4.70 35.59
CA ALA A 512 1.40 4.73 34.86
C ALA A 512 1.21 5.17 33.40
N PRO A 513 2.15 5.92 32.80
CA PRO A 513 2.04 6.32 31.40
C PRO A 513 2.03 5.09 30.47
N LEU A 514 1.21 5.17 29.43
CA LEU A 514 1.14 4.25 28.31
C LEU A 514 2.24 4.58 27.30
N SER A 515 3.02 3.57 26.88
CA SER A 515 3.95 3.71 25.75
C SER A 515 3.23 3.43 24.43
N MET A 516 3.76 3.98 23.32
CA MET A 516 3.23 3.70 21.98
C MET A 516 3.20 2.20 21.69
N ASP A 517 4.32 1.50 21.92
CA ASP A 517 4.43 0.05 21.69
C ASP A 517 3.39 -0.73 22.48
N ALA A 518 3.21 -0.44 23.78
CA ALA A 518 2.25 -1.14 24.61
C ALA A 518 0.81 -0.91 24.12
N ALA A 519 0.49 0.32 23.70
CA ALA A 519 -0.81 0.65 23.16
C ALA A 519 -1.09 -0.06 21.83
N LEU A 520 -0.13 -0.04 20.90
CA LEU A 520 -0.27 -0.71 19.62
C LEU A 520 -0.36 -2.23 19.78
N MET A 521 0.44 -2.82 20.68
CA MET A 521 0.34 -4.24 21.02
C MET A 521 -1.04 -4.65 21.53
N SER A 522 -1.72 -3.80 22.31
CA SER A 522 -3.09 -4.07 22.78
C SER A 522 -4.17 -4.06 21.67
N THR A 523 -3.80 -3.64 20.45
CA THR A 523 -4.65 -3.66 19.26
C THR A 523 -4.18 -4.67 18.20
N ARG A 524 -3.05 -5.35 18.45
CA ARG A 524 -2.40 -6.22 17.48
C ARG A 524 -3.11 -7.56 17.37
N ILE A 525 -3.15 -8.08 16.15
CA ILE A 525 -3.52 -9.46 15.83
C ILE A 525 -2.47 -9.94 14.83
N ASP A 526 -1.63 -10.88 15.22
CA ASP A 526 -0.72 -11.54 14.30
C ASP A 526 -1.51 -12.61 13.54
N LEU A 527 -2.07 -12.18 12.42
CA LEU A 527 -2.91 -12.99 11.55
C LEU A 527 -2.06 -13.69 10.50
N ILE A 528 -2.20 -15.00 10.40
CA ILE A 528 -1.47 -15.86 9.47
C ILE A 528 -2.47 -16.78 8.80
N ALA A 529 -2.35 -16.97 7.50
CA ALA A 529 -3.03 -18.02 6.77
C ALA A 529 -2.01 -18.92 6.05
N GLU A 530 -2.17 -20.23 6.22
CA GLU A 530 -1.34 -21.27 5.62
C GLU A 530 -2.26 -22.27 4.93
N GLY A 531 -1.99 -22.67 3.69
CA GLY A 531 -2.86 -23.61 3.01
C GLY A 531 -2.70 -23.68 1.51
N GLY A 532 -3.59 -24.45 0.91
CA GLY A 532 -3.69 -24.64 -0.53
C GLY A 532 -4.88 -23.88 -1.14
N PRO A 533 -5.17 -24.09 -2.43
CA PRO A 533 -6.08 -23.23 -3.19
C PRO A 533 -7.50 -23.08 -2.64
N LYS A 534 -8.01 -24.07 -1.90
CA LYS A 534 -9.35 -24.02 -1.30
C LYS A 534 -9.38 -24.37 0.18
N GLU A 535 -8.29 -24.86 0.76
CA GLU A 535 -8.24 -25.26 2.16
C GLU A 535 -7.14 -24.50 2.89
N TRP A 536 -7.53 -23.75 3.91
CA TRP A 536 -6.66 -22.84 4.63
C TRP A 536 -6.77 -23.06 6.13
N LYS A 537 -5.63 -23.01 6.82
CA LYS A 537 -5.52 -22.87 8.26
C LYS A 537 -5.23 -21.40 8.56
N VAL A 538 -6.17 -20.74 9.19
CA VAL A 538 -6.01 -19.36 9.65
C VAL A 538 -5.70 -19.36 11.13
N SER A 539 -4.59 -18.75 11.52
CA SER A 539 -4.17 -18.57 12.90
C SER A 539 -4.12 -17.09 13.24
N ALA A 540 -4.73 -16.69 14.36
CA ALA A 540 -4.68 -15.34 14.90
C ALA A 540 -4.03 -15.37 16.29
N THR A 541 -2.83 -14.81 16.42
CA THR A 541 -2.17 -14.65 17.72
C THR A 541 -2.48 -13.27 18.29
N ILE A 542 -3.01 -13.25 19.51
CA ILE A 542 -3.48 -12.05 20.17
C ILE A 542 -2.64 -11.81 21.42
N PRO A 543 -1.71 -10.84 21.39
CA PRO A 543 -0.92 -10.47 22.56
C PRO A 543 -1.65 -9.43 23.43
N ALA A 544 -1.15 -9.22 24.64
CA ALA A 544 -1.64 -8.18 25.57
C ALA A 544 -3.16 -8.22 25.80
N VAL A 545 -3.70 -9.42 26.06
CA VAL A 545 -5.09 -9.62 26.49
C VAL A 545 -5.24 -9.12 27.93
N GLY A 546 -6.26 -8.30 28.15
CA GLY A 546 -6.55 -7.77 29.48
C GLY A 546 -7.09 -8.84 30.43
N THR A 547 -7.19 -8.51 31.72
CA THR A 547 -7.69 -9.43 32.76
C THR A 547 -9.12 -9.92 32.55
N ASP A 548 -9.91 -9.17 31.77
CA ASP A 548 -11.31 -9.51 31.45
C ASP A 548 -11.42 -10.45 30.23
N GLY A 549 -10.28 -10.85 29.66
CA GLY A 549 -10.23 -11.56 28.39
C GLY A 549 -10.62 -10.70 27.19
N THR A 550 -10.76 -11.34 26.03
CA THR A 550 -11.36 -10.74 24.83
C THR A 550 -12.09 -11.77 24.00
N ASP A 551 -13.23 -11.35 23.45
CA ASP A 551 -13.84 -12.07 22.33
C ASP A 551 -13.15 -11.71 21.01
N VAL A 552 -13.17 -12.66 20.10
CA VAL A 552 -12.56 -12.58 18.78
C VAL A 552 -13.55 -13.11 17.76
N ASP A 553 -13.97 -12.22 16.86
CA ASP A 553 -14.89 -12.53 15.78
C ASP A 553 -14.11 -12.84 14.51
N PHE A 554 -14.48 -13.94 13.85
CA PHE A 554 -14.00 -14.37 12.54
C PHE A 554 -15.11 -14.14 11.52
N GLU A 555 -14.75 -13.51 10.39
CA GLU A 555 -15.64 -13.31 9.26
C GLU A 555 -14.93 -13.71 7.96
N LEU A 556 -15.58 -14.54 7.15
CA LEU A 556 -15.14 -14.87 5.79
C LEU A 556 -15.97 -14.05 4.80
N GLN A 557 -15.30 -13.19 4.05
CA GLN A 557 -15.86 -12.50 2.90
C GLN A 557 -15.52 -13.29 1.62
N GLY A 558 -16.53 -13.94 1.05
CA GLY A 558 -16.39 -14.83 -0.10
C GLY A 558 -17.33 -16.04 0.02
N GLU A 559 -17.41 -16.83 -1.04
CA GLU A 559 -18.16 -18.09 -1.00
C GLU A 559 -17.28 -19.16 -0.35
N GLY A 560 -17.71 -19.73 0.77
CA GLY A 560 -16.95 -20.74 1.51
C GLY A 560 -17.59 -21.12 2.84
N ALA A 561 -16.86 -21.90 3.64
CA ALA A 561 -17.25 -22.36 4.97
C ALA A 561 -16.07 -22.21 5.94
N VAL A 562 -16.39 -21.90 7.20
CA VAL A 562 -15.44 -21.89 8.32
C VAL A 562 -15.76 -23.05 9.25
N GLY A 563 -14.72 -23.80 9.63
CA GLY A 563 -14.80 -24.87 10.60
C GLY A 563 -14.90 -24.34 12.04
N GLY A 564 -15.88 -24.85 12.79
CA GLY A 564 -16.07 -24.52 14.20
C GLY A 564 -16.78 -23.19 14.45
N ASN A 565 -16.61 -22.64 15.65
CA ASN A 565 -17.25 -21.38 16.03
C ASN A 565 -16.49 -20.18 15.45
N SER A 566 -17.21 -19.29 14.76
CA SER A 566 -16.67 -18.03 14.25
C SER A 566 -16.36 -17.03 15.36
N LYS A 567 -16.92 -17.22 16.56
CA LYS A 567 -16.61 -16.41 17.73
C LYS A 567 -15.86 -17.24 18.77
N LYS A 568 -14.73 -16.75 19.25
CA LYS A 568 -13.92 -17.43 20.27
C LYS A 568 -13.48 -16.45 21.35
N HIS A 569 -13.47 -16.91 22.59
CA HIS A 569 -13.02 -16.15 23.75
C HIS A 569 -11.57 -16.52 24.11
N LEU A 570 -10.78 -15.54 24.56
CA LEU A 570 -9.46 -15.72 25.14
C LEU A 570 -9.39 -15.04 26.51
N ASP A 571 -9.05 -15.80 27.55
CA ASP A 571 -8.81 -15.25 28.89
C ASP A 571 -7.43 -14.57 29.01
N ASN A 572 -6.46 -14.99 28.18
CA ASN A 572 -5.06 -14.53 28.20
C ASN A 572 -4.49 -14.50 26.78
N ASP A 573 -3.27 -13.99 26.63
CA ASP A 573 -2.50 -14.06 25.39
C ASP A 573 -2.51 -15.47 24.80
N GLY A 574 -2.77 -15.57 23.51
CA GLY A 574 -2.90 -16.88 22.87
C GLY A 574 -3.16 -16.84 21.38
N THR A 575 -3.19 -18.02 20.79
CA THR A 575 -3.44 -18.22 19.35
C THR A 575 -4.75 -18.95 19.15
N LEU A 576 -5.62 -18.37 18.33
CA LEU A 576 -6.85 -18.99 17.85
C LEU A 576 -6.64 -19.52 16.44
N LYS A 577 -7.25 -20.65 16.11
CA LYS A 577 -7.12 -21.31 14.81
C LYS A 577 -8.47 -21.63 14.20
N TRP A 578 -8.59 -21.50 12.88
CA TRP A 578 -9.76 -21.89 12.10
C TRP A 578 -9.33 -22.63 10.84
N ASP A 579 -10.09 -23.64 10.48
CA ASP A 579 -10.02 -24.25 9.16
C ASP A 579 -11.03 -23.54 8.25
N VAL A 580 -10.60 -23.13 7.06
CA VAL A 580 -11.41 -22.38 6.10
C VAL A 580 -11.41 -23.14 4.79
N THR A 581 -12.60 -23.41 4.27
CA THR A 581 -12.79 -24.02 2.97
C THR A 581 -13.45 -23.01 2.04
N LEU A 582 -12.77 -22.62 0.97
CA LEU A 582 -13.33 -21.70 -0.02
C LEU A 582 -14.05 -22.49 -1.13
N ALA A 583 -15.20 -21.98 -1.58
CA ALA A 583 -15.90 -22.52 -2.74
C ALA A 583 -15.15 -22.17 -4.05
N LYS A 584 -14.56 -20.97 -4.09
CA LYS A 584 -13.65 -20.46 -5.13
C LYS A 584 -12.22 -20.43 -4.61
N THR A 585 -11.24 -20.14 -5.44
CA THR A 585 -9.84 -20.02 -5.01
C THR A 585 -9.52 -18.75 -4.22
N THR A 586 -10.43 -17.77 -4.18
CA THR A 586 -10.20 -16.50 -3.50
C THR A 586 -11.22 -16.25 -2.39
N GLY A 587 -10.77 -15.60 -1.32
CA GLY A 587 -11.60 -15.13 -0.22
C GLY A 587 -10.81 -14.25 0.73
N THR A 588 -11.49 -13.44 1.53
CA THR A 588 -10.82 -12.57 2.51
C THR A 588 -11.32 -12.91 3.90
N VAL A 589 -10.40 -13.18 4.82
CA VAL A 589 -10.73 -13.42 6.22
C VAL A 589 -10.49 -12.14 7.01
N HIS A 590 -11.48 -11.74 7.80
CA HIS A 590 -11.37 -10.67 8.77
C HIS A 590 -11.42 -11.25 10.18
N ILE A 591 -10.48 -10.83 11.02
CA ILE A 591 -10.46 -11.14 12.45
C ILE A 591 -10.62 -9.83 13.21
N LYS A 592 -11.62 -9.79 14.08
CA LYS A 592 -11.92 -8.63 14.90
C LYS A 592 -11.76 -8.95 16.37
N ARG A 593 -10.87 -8.22 17.03
CA ARG A 593 -10.65 -8.29 18.48
C ARG A 593 -11.58 -7.30 19.18
N MET A 594 -12.47 -7.79 20.03
CA MET A 594 -13.62 -7.00 20.52
C MET A 594 -13.26 -6.01 21.63
N ASP A 595 -12.28 -6.33 22.47
CA ASP A 595 -11.87 -5.47 23.59
C ASP A 595 -11.25 -4.12 23.14
N SER A 596 -10.64 -4.10 21.95
CA SER A 596 -9.97 -2.97 21.31
C SER A 596 -10.67 -2.56 20.01
N ASN A 597 -11.71 -3.28 19.60
CA ASN A 597 -12.40 -3.10 18.31
C ASN A 597 -11.42 -3.04 17.11
N SER A 598 -10.28 -3.73 17.22
CA SER A 598 -9.26 -3.81 16.17
C SER A 598 -9.63 -4.88 15.16
N CYS A 599 -9.41 -4.62 13.88
CA CYS A 599 -9.67 -5.56 12.79
C CYS A 599 -8.37 -5.81 12.04
N TRP A 600 -8.14 -7.06 11.66
CA TRP A 600 -7.07 -7.48 10.76
C TRP A 600 -7.66 -8.36 9.67
N LYS A 601 -7.13 -8.27 8.45
CA LYS A 601 -7.58 -9.04 7.31
C LYS A 601 -6.44 -9.78 6.64
N VAL A 602 -6.73 -10.95 6.06
CA VAL A 602 -5.80 -11.69 5.22
C VAL A 602 -6.53 -12.13 3.95
N GLU A 603 -5.93 -11.85 2.80
CA GLU A 603 -6.43 -12.31 1.51
C GLU A 603 -5.94 -13.73 1.28
N LEU A 604 -6.89 -14.65 1.15
CA LEU A 604 -6.65 -16.05 0.82
C LEU A 604 -6.69 -16.17 -0.70
N ALA A 605 -5.52 -16.32 -1.30
CA ALA A 605 -5.37 -16.59 -2.72
C ALA A 605 -4.25 -17.60 -2.93
N PRO A 606 -4.41 -18.60 -3.82
CA PRO A 606 -3.34 -19.53 -4.13
C PRO A 606 -2.11 -18.80 -4.67
N ASP A 607 -0.95 -19.13 -4.11
CA ASP A 607 0.33 -18.73 -4.69
C ASP A 607 0.61 -19.63 -5.90
N PHE A 608 0.52 -19.07 -7.11
CA PHE A 608 0.82 -19.79 -8.34
C PHE A 608 2.32 -19.87 -8.65
N SER A 609 3.17 -19.16 -7.91
CA SER A 609 4.59 -19.06 -8.20
C SER A 609 5.34 -20.38 -8.04
N GLY A 610 6.42 -20.56 -8.78
CA GLY A 610 7.21 -21.78 -8.82
C GLY A 610 7.05 -22.57 -10.12
N THR A 611 7.59 -23.78 -10.11
CA THR A 611 7.73 -24.61 -11.31
C THR A 611 6.63 -25.67 -11.37
N TRP A 612 5.87 -25.65 -12.46
CA TRP A 612 4.83 -26.62 -12.78
C TRP A 612 5.26 -27.48 -13.95
N GLU A 613 5.00 -28.78 -13.88
CA GLU A 613 5.40 -29.75 -14.88
C GLU A 613 4.21 -30.59 -15.33
N GLY A 614 4.12 -30.86 -16.63
CA GLY A 614 3.11 -31.76 -17.15
C GLY A 614 3.15 -31.86 -18.66
N THR A 615 1.99 -31.93 -19.29
CA THR A 615 1.88 -32.24 -20.72
C THR A 615 0.88 -31.37 -21.47
N ILE A 616 1.15 -31.16 -22.75
CA ILE A 616 0.22 -30.56 -23.73
C ILE A 616 -0.09 -31.56 -24.84
N VAL A 617 -1.34 -31.58 -25.29
CA VAL A 617 -1.85 -32.46 -26.34
C VAL A 617 -2.54 -31.63 -27.41
N VAL A 618 -2.22 -31.84 -28.68
CA VAL A 618 -2.98 -31.25 -29.80
C VAL A 618 -4.17 -32.17 -30.09
N SER A 619 -5.40 -31.70 -29.89
CA SER A 619 -6.61 -32.50 -30.12
C SER A 619 -7.33 -32.13 -31.43
N ARG A 620 -7.14 -30.89 -31.89
CA ARG A 620 -7.79 -30.32 -33.08
C ARG A 620 -6.77 -29.75 -34.05
N THR A 621 -6.85 -30.16 -35.30
CA THR A 621 -6.01 -29.66 -36.40
C THR A 621 -6.85 -29.04 -37.52
N PRO A 622 -6.31 -28.04 -38.23
CA PRO A 622 -6.88 -27.57 -39.50
C PRO A 622 -7.12 -28.73 -40.48
N SER A 623 -8.13 -28.60 -41.35
CA SER A 623 -8.44 -29.56 -42.40
C SER A 623 -7.27 -29.63 -43.39
N PRO A 624 -6.84 -30.82 -43.85
CA PRO A 624 -5.70 -30.98 -44.78
C PRO A 624 -5.85 -30.29 -46.14
N SER A 625 -7.00 -29.68 -46.44
CA SER A 625 -7.42 -29.32 -47.80
C SER A 625 -7.15 -27.88 -48.24
N GLN A 626 -6.45 -27.03 -47.48
CA GLN A 626 -6.17 -25.65 -47.91
C GLN A 626 -4.71 -25.24 -47.65
N LYS A 627 -4.05 -24.74 -48.71
CA LYS A 627 -2.63 -24.36 -48.71
C LYS A 627 -2.42 -23.01 -48.02
N PRO A 628 -1.32 -22.79 -47.28
CA PRO A 628 -0.94 -21.48 -46.79
C PRO A 628 -0.52 -20.54 -47.94
N PRO A 629 -0.67 -19.22 -47.80
CA PRO A 629 -0.37 -18.26 -48.87
C PRO A 629 1.13 -18.25 -49.20
N VAL A 630 1.45 -18.25 -50.50
CA VAL A 630 2.78 -17.91 -51.01
C VAL A 630 2.78 -16.41 -51.26
N ASN A 631 3.29 -15.62 -50.31
CA ASN A 631 3.58 -14.22 -50.59
C ASN A 631 4.89 -14.13 -51.37
N ASN A 632 4.84 -13.42 -52.49
CA ASN A 632 5.96 -13.21 -53.39
C ASN A 632 7.17 -12.61 -52.66
N GLY A 633 8.16 -13.45 -52.38
CA GLY A 633 9.49 -13.08 -51.91
C GLY A 633 9.56 -12.80 -50.41
N GLU A 634 9.82 -13.83 -49.60
CA GLU A 634 10.80 -13.87 -48.48
C GLU A 634 10.56 -14.99 -47.45
N CYS A 635 9.55 -15.86 -47.60
CA CYS A 635 9.49 -17.12 -46.84
C CYS A 635 9.03 -18.27 -47.75
N GLU A 636 9.89 -19.25 -48.01
CA GLU A 636 9.45 -20.53 -48.56
C GLU A 636 8.49 -21.18 -47.56
N GLY A 637 7.22 -21.29 -47.93
CA GLY A 637 6.16 -21.85 -47.10
C GLY A 637 6.46 -23.30 -46.72
N VAL A 638 6.72 -23.53 -45.44
CA VAL A 638 6.75 -24.88 -44.86
C VAL A 638 5.31 -25.40 -44.86
N ASN A 639 5.03 -26.41 -45.68
CA ASN A 639 3.80 -27.20 -45.57
C ASN A 639 3.88 -28.00 -44.26
N ILE A 640 3.26 -27.49 -43.20
CA ILE A 640 3.19 -28.17 -41.91
C ILE A 640 1.96 -29.07 -41.92
N ASP A 641 2.18 -30.38 -42.04
CA ASP A 641 1.13 -31.36 -41.82
C ASP A 641 0.87 -31.51 -40.31
N PHE A 642 -0.16 -30.81 -39.82
CA PHE A 642 -0.54 -30.85 -38.42
C PHE A 642 -1.15 -32.20 -38.00
N SER A 643 -1.55 -33.08 -38.94
CA SER A 643 -2.14 -34.39 -38.61
C SER A 643 -1.19 -35.28 -37.80
N GLN A 644 0.12 -35.09 -37.95
CA GLN A 644 1.14 -35.82 -37.17
C GLN A 644 1.24 -35.38 -35.71
N LEU A 645 0.69 -34.20 -35.37
CA LEU A 645 0.67 -33.65 -34.02
C LEU A 645 -0.57 -34.08 -33.24
N GLN A 646 -1.65 -34.45 -33.95
CA GLN A 646 -2.93 -34.78 -33.35
C GLN A 646 -2.82 -36.02 -32.45
N GLY A 647 -3.25 -35.89 -31.20
CA GLY A 647 -3.21 -36.93 -30.18
C GLY A 647 -1.85 -37.16 -29.53
N GLN A 648 -0.79 -36.44 -29.91
CA GLN A 648 0.53 -36.59 -29.27
C GLN A 648 0.64 -35.73 -28.01
N SER A 649 0.98 -36.38 -26.89
CA SER A 649 1.32 -35.71 -25.63
C SER A 649 2.78 -35.28 -25.61
N ARG A 650 3.05 -34.05 -25.17
CA ARG A 650 4.39 -33.45 -25.12
C ARG A 650 4.65 -32.85 -23.74
N PRO A 651 5.84 -33.06 -23.13
CA PRO A 651 6.16 -32.48 -21.84
C PRO A 651 6.30 -30.96 -21.95
N ILE A 652 5.74 -30.26 -20.96
CA ILE A 652 5.83 -28.81 -20.80
C ILE A 652 6.21 -28.47 -19.36
N GLN A 653 6.90 -27.35 -19.20
CA GLN A 653 7.21 -26.76 -17.90
C GLN A 653 6.80 -25.29 -17.91
N LEU A 654 6.05 -24.88 -16.88
CA LEU A 654 5.64 -23.51 -16.61
C LEU A 654 6.39 -23.02 -15.37
N ILE A 655 7.17 -21.96 -15.51
CA ILE A 655 7.80 -21.27 -14.38
C ILE A 655 7.00 -20.00 -14.16
N ILE A 656 6.39 -19.85 -12.99
CA ILE A 656 5.58 -18.69 -12.65
C ILE A 656 6.32 -17.89 -11.58
N ASP A 657 6.50 -16.60 -11.81
CA ASP A 657 7.12 -15.69 -10.86
C ASP A 657 6.08 -15.13 -9.89
N LYS A 658 6.52 -14.85 -8.65
CA LYS A 658 5.67 -14.20 -7.66
C LYS A 658 5.52 -12.72 -8.05
N PRO A 659 4.29 -12.17 -8.10
CA PRO A 659 4.10 -10.77 -8.44
C PRO A 659 4.67 -9.88 -7.33
N GLU A 660 5.25 -8.73 -7.72
CA GLU A 660 5.81 -7.75 -6.76
C GLU A 660 4.72 -7.12 -5.88
N ARG A 661 3.46 -7.07 -6.35
CA ARG A 661 2.28 -6.64 -5.59
C ARG A 661 1.12 -7.62 -5.80
N PRO A 662 0.23 -7.82 -4.80
CA PRO A 662 -0.89 -8.75 -4.89
C PRO A 662 -1.85 -8.54 -6.08
N THR A 663 -1.92 -7.30 -6.61
CA THR A 663 -2.79 -6.93 -7.73
C THR A 663 -2.14 -7.07 -9.11
N ASP A 664 -0.83 -7.36 -9.17
CA ASP A 664 -0.12 -7.47 -10.45
C ASP A 664 -0.40 -8.85 -11.09
N LEU A 665 -0.37 -8.89 -12.44
CA LEU A 665 -0.43 -10.16 -13.16
C LEU A 665 0.82 -10.99 -12.84
N TYR A 666 0.64 -12.29 -12.69
CA TYR A 666 1.78 -13.20 -12.55
C TYR A 666 2.55 -13.21 -13.89
N SER A 667 3.88 -13.07 -13.82
CA SER A 667 4.75 -13.28 -14.97
C SER A 667 5.32 -14.69 -14.96
N GLY A 668 5.93 -15.13 -16.05
CA GLY A 668 6.61 -16.41 -16.05
C GLY A 668 7.23 -16.77 -17.38
N SER A 669 7.77 -17.99 -17.46
CA SER A 669 8.25 -18.59 -18.69
C SER A 669 7.63 -19.95 -18.98
N PHE A 670 7.24 -20.14 -20.24
CA PHE A 670 6.85 -21.43 -20.80
C PHE A 670 8.05 -22.08 -21.47
N SER A 671 8.28 -23.38 -21.22
CA SER A 671 9.25 -24.16 -21.98
C SER A 671 8.72 -25.54 -22.37
N SER A 672 9.12 -26.01 -23.55
CA SER A 672 8.81 -27.35 -24.07
C SER A 672 10.07 -28.02 -24.62
N GLY A 673 10.25 -29.32 -24.33
CA GLY A 673 11.30 -30.18 -24.91
C GLY A 673 12.39 -30.70 -23.97
N GLU A 674 13.22 -31.62 -24.50
CA GLU A 674 14.32 -32.29 -23.78
C GLU A 674 15.70 -31.80 -24.27
N GLY A 675 16.61 -31.47 -23.34
CA GLY A 675 18.01 -31.16 -23.65
C GLY A 675 18.29 -29.73 -24.16
N LYS A 676 19.23 -29.60 -25.12
CA LYS A 676 19.79 -28.31 -25.60
C LYS A 676 18.81 -27.42 -26.41
N GLU A 677 17.55 -27.83 -26.57
CA GLU A 677 16.52 -27.13 -27.37
C GLU A 677 15.45 -26.41 -26.52
N LYS A 678 15.70 -26.23 -25.22
CA LYS A 678 14.77 -25.54 -24.30
C LYS A 678 14.70 -24.05 -24.63
N LYS A 679 13.54 -23.57 -25.10
CA LYS A 679 13.26 -22.15 -25.37
C LYS A 679 12.24 -21.65 -24.35
N GLU A 680 12.53 -20.52 -23.72
CA GLU A 680 11.66 -19.85 -22.74
C GLU A 680 10.85 -18.75 -23.43
N ILE A 681 9.52 -18.76 -23.24
CA ILE A 681 8.60 -17.74 -23.76
C ILE A 681 7.97 -17.00 -22.58
N PRO A 682 8.01 -15.65 -22.53
CA PRO A 682 7.33 -14.88 -21.50
C PRO A 682 5.83 -15.15 -21.46
N LEU A 683 5.28 -15.17 -20.26
CA LEU A 683 3.86 -15.35 -19.98
C LEU A 683 3.35 -14.21 -19.10
N GLN A 684 2.14 -13.74 -19.40
CA GLN A 684 1.30 -13.05 -18.43
C GLN A 684 0.17 -13.98 -17.99
N ILE A 685 -0.17 -13.95 -16.71
CA ILE A 685 -1.15 -14.87 -16.13
C ILE A 685 -2.16 -14.06 -15.32
N ALA A 686 -3.42 -14.19 -15.70
CA ALA A 686 -4.57 -13.63 -15.00
C ALA A 686 -5.35 -14.75 -14.32
N VAL A 687 -5.76 -14.54 -13.08
CA VAL A 687 -6.53 -15.50 -12.28
C VAL A 687 -7.87 -14.88 -11.91
N ASP A 688 -8.95 -15.59 -12.19
CA ASP A 688 -10.32 -15.20 -11.82
C ASP A 688 -11.06 -16.41 -11.26
N GLY A 689 -11.11 -16.50 -9.92
CA GLY A 689 -11.61 -17.67 -9.21
C GLY A 689 -10.86 -18.94 -9.65
N ASP A 690 -11.60 -19.99 -9.97
CA ASP A 690 -11.00 -21.26 -10.41
C ASP A 690 -10.38 -21.17 -11.81
N SER A 691 -10.63 -20.09 -12.57
CA SER A 691 -10.16 -19.93 -13.94
C SER A 691 -8.79 -19.25 -13.98
N VAL A 692 -7.88 -19.80 -14.78
CA VAL A 692 -6.58 -19.20 -15.07
C VAL A 692 -6.50 -18.94 -16.56
N ARG A 693 -6.14 -17.71 -16.92
CA ARG A 693 -5.83 -17.32 -18.29
C ARG A 693 -4.34 -17.06 -18.40
N PHE A 694 -3.67 -17.77 -19.30
CA PHE A 694 -2.30 -17.48 -19.68
C PHE A 694 -2.31 -16.75 -21.02
N GLN A 695 -1.46 -15.76 -21.15
CA GLN A 695 -1.23 -15.04 -22.39
C GLN A 695 0.26 -15.17 -22.72
N LEU A 696 0.55 -15.96 -23.75
CA LEU A 696 1.89 -16.01 -24.33
C LEU A 696 2.10 -14.72 -25.11
N GLU A 697 3.13 -13.96 -24.76
CA GLU A 697 3.52 -12.75 -25.47
C GLU A 697 4.88 -12.96 -26.15
N ASP A 698 4.88 -13.06 -27.48
CA ASP A 698 6.11 -13.05 -28.27
C ASP A 698 5.93 -12.25 -29.56
N ARG A 699 6.61 -11.10 -29.65
CA ARG A 699 6.65 -10.19 -30.82
C ARG A 699 5.31 -10.00 -31.57
N GLY A 700 4.24 -9.68 -30.84
CA GLY A 700 2.92 -9.37 -31.41
C GLY A 700 2.02 -10.58 -31.67
N PHE A 701 2.50 -11.79 -31.39
CA PHE A 701 1.65 -12.98 -31.28
C PHE A 701 1.12 -13.11 -29.86
N SER A 702 -0.20 -13.28 -29.74
CA SER A 702 -0.90 -13.47 -28.47
C SER A 702 -1.82 -14.67 -28.57
N ALA A 703 -1.54 -15.72 -27.80
CA ALA A 703 -2.38 -16.92 -27.73
C ALA A 703 -2.87 -17.12 -26.29
N PRO A 704 -4.19 -17.04 -26.03
CA PRO A 704 -4.74 -17.29 -24.72
C PRO A 704 -4.87 -18.79 -24.45
N PHE A 705 -4.41 -19.23 -23.28
CA PHE A 705 -4.68 -20.54 -22.72
C PHE A 705 -5.67 -20.37 -21.59
N TYR A 706 -6.65 -21.26 -21.51
CA TYR A 706 -7.63 -21.28 -20.45
C TYR A 706 -7.46 -22.56 -19.64
N GLY A 707 -7.45 -22.42 -18.32
CA GLY A 707 -7.34 -23.55 -17.41
C GLY A 707 -8.20 -23.37 -16.18
N SER A 708 -8.37 -24.47 -15.46
CA SER A 708 -8.90 -24.48 -14.11
C SER A 708 -7.90 -25.06 -13.12
N LEU A 709 -7.89 -24.52 -11.91
CA LEU A 709 -7.08 -25.02 -10.80
C LEU A 709 -7.87 -26.06 -10.00
N SER A 710 -7.19 -27.15 -9.63
CA SER A 710 -7.68 -28.17 -8.71
C SER A 710 -6.54 -28.66 -7.82
N SER A 711 -6.85 -29.08 -6.60
CA SER A 711 -5.84 -29.63 -5.68
C SER A 711 -6.33 -30.92 -5.04
N ARG A 712 -5.45 -31.91 -4.97
CA ARG A 712 -5.74 -33.19 -4.32
C ARG A 712 -4.48 -33.76 -3.71
N GLU A 713 -4.56 -34.21 -2.46
CA GLU A 713 -3.50 -34.96 -1.76
C GLU A 713 -2.12 -34.26 -1.81
N GLY A 714 -2.09 -32.92 -1.65
CA GLY A 714 -0.85 -32.14 -1.66
C GLY A 714 -0.25 -31.91 -3.06
N THR A 715 -1.00 -32.12 -4.13
CA THR A 715 -0.61 -31.79 -5.51
C THR A 715 -1.61 -30.81 -6.10
N ASP A 716 -1.13 -29.65 -6.54
CA ASP A 716 -1.91 -28.70 -7.32
C ASP A 716 -1.83 -29.10 -8.80
N THR A 717 -2.97 -29.07 -9.48
CA THR A 717 -3.13 -29.40 -10.90
C THR A 717 -3.84 -28.26 -11.61
N LEU A 718 -3.19 -27.72 -12.63
CA LEU A 718 -3.76 -26.79 -13.59
C LEU A 718 -4.03 -27.54 -14.89
N SER A 719 -5.26 -27.49 -15.38
CA SER A 719 -5.63 -28.15 -16.63
C SER A 719 -6.63 -27.34 -17.43
N GLY A 720 -6.55 -27.40 -18.75
CA GLY A 720 -7.60 -26.87 -19.61
C GLY A 720 -7.24 -26.89 -21.07
N SER A 721 -7.84 -25.98 -21.83
CA SER A 721 -7.76 -25.99 -23.28
C SER A 721 -7.03 -24.76 -23.83
N TRP A 722 -6.52 -24.92 -25.04
CA TRP A 722 -5.92 -23.84 -25.82
C TRP A 722 -6.45 -23.89 -27.23
N SER A 723 -6.56 -22.73 -27.86
CA SER A 723 -6.92 -22.63 -29.27
C SER A 723 -6.33 -21.39 -29.89
N PHE A 724 -5.87 -21.48 -31.13
CA PHE A 724 -5.47 -20.32 -31.91
C PHE A 724 -6.00 -20.40 -33.33
N MET A 725 -6.20 -19.22 -33.90
CA MET A 725 -6.64 -19.06 -35.28
C MET A 725 -5.43 -19.14 -36.21
N VAL A 726 -5.52 -19.99 -37.23
CA VAL A 726 -4.56 -20.03 -38.33
C VAL A 726 -5.20 -19.32 -39.54
N PRO A 727 -4.58 -18.26 -40.09
CA PRO A 727 -5.13 -17.57 -41.25
C PRO A 727 -5.09 -18.46 -42.51
N ILE A 728 -6.15 -18.40 -43.32
CA ILE A 728 -6.30 -19.15 -44.57
C ILE A 728 -6.50 -18.15 -45.73
N GLU A 729 -6.06 -18.52 -46.94
CA GLU A 729 -6.13 -17.68 -48.14
C GLU A 729 -7.58 -17.31 -48.53
N GLY A 730 -7.81 -16.08 -48.98
CA GLY A 730 -9.08 -15.64 -49.62
C GLY A 730 -10.10 -14.89 -48.74
N GLY A 731 -9.76 -14.53 -47.49
CA GLY A 731 -10.65 -13.76 -46.62
C GLY A 731 -11.82 -14.57 -46.02
N GLY A 732 -11.76 -15.90 -46.08
CA GLY A 732 -12.67 -16.82 -45.40
C GLY A 732 -12.29 -17.10 -43.94
N THR A 733 -13.23 -17.66 -43.17
CA THR A 733 -13.11 -17.98 -41.74
C THR A 733 -11.85 -18.77 -41.39
N ALA A 734 -11.07 -18.27 -40.42
CA ALA A 734 -9.88 -18.94 -39.87
C ALA A 734 -10.20 -20.33 -39.28
N GLU A 735 -9.31 -21.30 -39.48
CA GLU A 735 -9.41 -22.63 -38.87
C GLU A 735 -8.65 -22.65 -37.52
N PHE A 736 -9.17 -23.41 -36.55
CA PHE A 736 -8.64 -23.46 -35.19
C PHE A 736 -7.69 -24.65 -35.01
N LEU A 737 -6.43 -24.37 -34.67
CA LEU A 737 -5.59 -25.36 -33.98
C LEU A 737 -5.93 -25.31 -32.50
N GLY A 738 -6.10 -26.46 -31.85
CA GLY A 738 -6.43 -26.48 -30.43
C GLY A 738 -6.12 -27.80 -29.76
N GLY A 739 -6.16 -27.77 -28.43
CA GLY A 739 -5.70 -28.89 -27.63
C GLY A 739 -6.01 -28.73 -26.16
N GLU A 740 -5.59 -29.73 -25.40
CA GLU A 740 -5.68 -29.74 -23.94
C GLU A 740 -4.28 -29.70 -23.34
N TRP A 741 -4.16 -29.20 -22.12
CA TRP A 741 -2.92 -29.17 -21.36
C TRP A 741 -3.20 -29.47 -19.90
N THR A 742 -2.20 -30.00 -19.20
CA THR A 742 -2.25 -30.26 -17.76
C THR A 742 -0.86 -30.12 -17.19
N VAL A 743 -0.69 -29.34 -16.13
CA VAL A 743 0.55 -29.28 -15.35
C VAL A 743 0.24 -29.48 -13.88
N THR A 744 1.24 -29.96 -13.16
CA THR A 744 1.17 -30.24 -11.74
C THR A 744 2.34 -29.60 -11.01
N ARG A 745 2.10 -29.19 -9.77
CA ARG A 745 3.12 -28.75 -8.83
C ARG A 745 2.84 -29.46 -7.51
N LYS A 746 3.87 -29.95 -6.83
CA LYS A 746 3.69 -30.35 -5.42
C LYS A 746 3.34 -29.10 -4.62
N ALA A 747 2.22 -29.13 -3.91
CA ALA A 747 1.88 -28.06 -2.98
C ALA A 747 3.06 -27.91 -2.00
N SER A 748 3.47 -26.67 -1.74
CA SER A 748 4.62 -26.37 -0.87
C SER A 748 4.31 -26.72 0.57
#